data_AF-A0A2A6F727-F1
#
_entry.id   AF-A0A2A6F727-F1
#
_cell.length_a   1.000
_cell.length_b   1.000
_cell.length_c   1.000
_cell.angle_alpha   90.00
_cell.angle_beta   90.00
_cell.angle_gamma   90.00
#
_symmetry.space_group_name_H-M   'P 1'
#
loop_
_entity.id
_entity.type
_entity.pdbx_description
1 polymer ?
#
loop_
_entity_poly.entity_id
_entity_poly.type
_entity_poly.pdbx_seq_one_letter_code
_entity_poly.pdbx_strand_id
1 'polypeptide(L)'
;MIIELFGPPGSGKSTFAHALARRLRGQGYNARVAPNHAPRERGSSVDLGIFLAIFRILSAIFSTLKILLSPRGRIKDLSTSLSMTRMIPPKKRIWRARLWQHILKLSRRWDEAKQSRDVIIFDQGYVQAVASLAMFNGTVDKAALAKALSLAPTADFTLRVVAPRSIVETRLQQRMKHEAPGERIFEADFDTSMRAFGLFQSINDILAGSDRQIIPINTLDDRSSLEGIECVEQKIISKILQAGGRPAVQGSQDGEVFEASVDDYGEVKTARTPAISLAAADAVSRPNQDMGRSLGYATIFALMIYVGGAGLTSLAQLLIARLVGSTSYGIYSYVLSWTSVLAYLATLGFNISLLRFVSAYRAKGRLDLAHGVIRFALQRALAAATLFGITGAALIFFFSDPSHKELEISQLLGMAAVPLVTAYALGATLVRSFGGGVSALLPERIVRDGLLLTMLGLAALSGSWTLDATLVMKTVLISSGITVALVYILATRFQPIGLRQTDPCDASQEWWAVVPPIMLMAGLDVFINRAGVMVLGWTGHIKDAGIFALGLNVALLVGLSVAAVGVMFSPAAAALHAQGDRKGLQQLFSRASILSAGGALAMAIPLVVIVRPLMSWFGDDFSTGAPIARILMCGYVVVAFCGPQLNLLTMTGNEWAAAVAMIIGAAAGVLGCAVGIELYGPLGAAVGLALALAVWNVVMAIFISKRLKIMPGLLFALISLKTGTVNRQLRYWFLH
;
A
#
# COMPACT_ATOMS: atom_id res chain seq x y z
N MET A 1 -34.83 -2.52 21.46
CA MET A 1 -34.53 -3.43 22.59
C MET A 1 -33.06 -3.85 22.50
N ILE A 2 -32.31 -3.82 23.61
CA ILE A 2 -30.87 -4.07 23.66
C ILE A 2 -30.59 -5.33 24.49
N ILE A 3 -29.89 -6.29 23.87
CA ILE A 3 -29.44 -7.53 24.53
C ILE A 3 -27.92 -7.50 24.55
N GLU A 4 -27.33 -7.76 25.72
CA GLU A 4 -25.88 -7.77 25.90
C GLU A 4 -25.39 -9.15 26.33
N LEU A 5 -24.34 -9.66 25.67
CA LEU A 5 -23.66 -10.90 26.05
C LEU A 5 -22.31 -10.61 26.71
N PHE A 6 -21.99 -11.39 27.74
CA PHE A 6 -20.67 -11.37 28.37
C PHE A 6 -20.17 -12.78 28.74
N GLY A 7 -18.85 -12.95 28.81
CA GLY A 7 -18.21 -14.23 29.15
C GLY A 7 -16.77 -14.34 28.66
N PRO A 8 -16.04 -15.40 29.06
CA PRO A 8 -14.62 -15.58 28.75
C PRO A 8 -14.34 -15.64 27.24
N PRO A 9 -13.17 -15.17 26.77
CA PRO A 9 -12.78 -15.32 25.36
C PRO A 9 -12.82 -16.80 24.97
N GLY A 10 -13.37 -17.13 23.78
CA GLY A 10 -13.54 -18.52 23.35
C GLY A 10 -14.83 -19.22 23.82
N SER A 11 -15.69 -18.58 24.63
CA SER A 11 -16.94 -19.17 25.13
C SER A 11 -18.06 -19.36 24.09
N GLY A 12 -17.89 -18.87 22.85
CA GLY A 12 -18.90 -18.99 21.78
C GLY A 12 -19.93 -17.85 21.70
N LYS A 13 -19.69 -16.72 22.38
CA LYS A 13 -20.60 -15.54 22.38
C LYS A 13 -21.08 -15.11 21.00
N SER A 14 -20.15 -14.91 20.06
CA SER A 14 -20.51 -14.42 18.71
C SER A 14 -21.34 -15.45 17.95
N THR A 15 -21.04 -16.75 18.10
CA THR A 15 -21.85 -17.84 17.52
C THR A 15 -23.27 -17.81 18.07
N PHE A 16 -23.43 -17.71 19.38
CA PHE A 16 -24.74 -17.64 20.03
C PHE A 16 -25.53 -16.39 19.61
N ALA A 17 -24.88 -15.22 19.57
CA ALA A 17 -25.52 -13.96 19.17
C ALA A 17 -26.11 -14.04 17.75
N HIS A 18 -25.37 -14.65 16.81
CA HIS A 18 -25.86 -14.83 15.43
C HIS A 18 -26.97 -15.88 15.34
N ALA A 19 -26.90 -16.96 16.12
CA ALA A 19 -27.94 -17.98 16.18
C ALA A 19 -29.26 -17.39 16.73
N LEU A 20 -29.19 -16.65 17.83
CA LEU A 20 -30.34 -15.95 18.42
C LEU A 20 -30.95 -14.94 17.45
N ALA A 21 -30.12 -14.13 16.78
CA ALA A 21 -30.60 -13.16 15.79
C ALA A 21 -31.26 -13.83 14.57
N ARG A 22 -30.83 -15.03 14.18
CA ARG A 22 -31.46 -15.81 13.09
C ARG A 22 -32.84 -16.32 13.51
N ARG A 23 -32.98 -16.87 14.72
CA ARG A 23 -34.28 -17.39 15.19
C ARG A 23 -35.32 -16.28 15.40
N LEU A 24 -34.94 -15.18 16.04
CA LEU A 24 -35.84 -14.02 16.21
C LEU A 24 -36.35 -13.49 14.86
N ARG A 25 -35.49 -13.49 13.82
CA ARG A 25 -35.90 -13.15 12.45
C ARG A 25 -36.85 -14.19 11.85
N GLY A 26 -36.63 -15.47 12.11
CA GLY A 26 -37.54 -16.56 11.71
C GLY A 26 -38.94 -16.42 12.31
N GLN A 27 -39.06 -15.80 13.49
CA GLN A 27 -40.33 -15.52 14.17
C GLN A 27 -40.95 -14.15 13.79
N GLY A 28 -40.42 -13.46 12.77
CA GLY A 28 -40.97 -12.18 12.30
C GLY A 28 -40.54 -10.94 13.08
N TYR A 29 -39.51 -11.03 13.94
CA TYR A 29 -38.94 -9.88 14.64
C TYR A 29 -37.68 -9.34 13.93
N ASN A 30 -37.56 -8.01 13.84
CA ASN A 30 -36.36 -7.36 13.32
C ASN A 30 -35.22 -7.44 14.35
N ALA A 31 -34.39 -8.49 14.25
CA ALA A 31 -33.22 -8.70 15.09
C ALA A 31 -31.91 -8.60 14.30
N ARG A 32 -30.93 -7.85 14.83
CA ARG A 32 -29.59 -7.71 14.23
C ARG A 32 -28.50 -7.79 15.30
N VAL A 33 -27.38 -8.42 14.96
CA VAL A 33 -26.17 -8.40 15.79
C VAL A 33 -25.41 -7.12 15.48
N ALA A 34 -25.00 -6.37 16.51
CA ALA A 34 -24.17 -5.19 16.33
C ALA A 34 -22.88 -5.59 15.60
N PRO A 35 -22.48 -4.92 14.50
CA PRO A 35 -21.38 -5.36 13.66
C PRO A 35 -20.06 -5.34 14.44
N ASN A 36 -19.58 -6.52 14.82
CA ASN A 36 -18.22 -6.71 15.31
C ASN A 36 -17.26 -6.69 14.10
N HIS A 37 -16.00 -6.33 14.33
CA HIS A 37 -14.98 -6.28 13.27
C HIS A 37 -15.05 -7.58 12.45
N ALA A 38 -15.42 -7.49 11.17
CA ALA A 38 -15.76 -8.66 10.36
C ALA A 38 -14.62 -9.69 10.40
N PRO A 39 -14.90 -10.98 10.68
CA PRO A 39 -13.91 -12.02 10.43
C PRO A 39 -13.69 -12.05 8.92
N ARG A 40 -12.53 -11.55 8.49
CA ARG A 40 -12.14 -11.57 7.09
C ARG A 40 -11.98 -13.03 6.70
N GLU A 41 -12.72 -13.47 5.69
CA GLU A 41 -12.50 -14.78 5.07
C GLU A 41 -11.03 -14.91 4.70
N ARG A 42 -10.43 -16.04 5.11
CA ARG A 42 -9.03 -16.37 4.90
C ARG A 42 -8.78 -16.57 3.40
N GLY A 43 -8.30 -15.52 2.73
CA GLY A 43 -7.46 -15.68 1.55
C GLY A 43 -6.10 -16.22 1.99
N SER A 44 -5.78 -17.45 1.60
CA SER A 44 -4.49 -18.08 1.85
C SER A 44 -3.36 -17.31 1.13
N SER A 45 -2.66 -16.42 1.82
CA SER A 45 -1.24 -16.17 1.55
C SER A 45 -0.57 -15.56 2.78
N VAL A 46 0.63 -16.05 3.05
CA VAL A 46 1.44 -15.86 4.24
C VAL A 46 2.02 -14.43 4.29
N ASP A 47 2.20 -13.92 5.51
CA ASP A 47 2.94 -12.71 5.90
C ASP A 47 2.35 -11.32 5.58
N LEU A 48 1.31 -10.93 6.34
CA LEU A 48 0.84 -9.54 6.41
C LEU A 48 0.70 -9.02 7.86
N GLY A 49 1.36 -9.66 8.84
CA GLY A 49 1.12 -9.38 10.27
C GLY A 49 1.51 -7.95 10.73
N ILE A 50 2.70 -7.48 10.36
CA ILE A 50 3.23 -6.20 10.87
C ILE A 50 2.64 -5.00 10.11
N PHE A 51 2.41 -5.15 8.80
CA PHE A 51 1.89 -4.07 7.98
C PHE A 51 0.37 -3.88 8.15
N LEU A 52 -0.41 -4.96 8.30
CA LEU A 52 -1.80 -4.85 8.72
C LEU A 52 -1.91 -4.19 10.10
N ALA A 53 -0.96 -4.43 11.00
CA ALA A 53 -0.94 -3.78 12.30
C ALA A 53 -0.75 -2.26 12.20
N ILE A 54 0.22 -1.78 11.42
CA ILE A 54 0.47 -0.34 11.22
C ILE A 54 -0.69 0.33 10.48
N PHE A 55 -1.21 -0.29 9.42
CA PHE A 55 -2.38 0.23 8.69
C PHE A 55 -3.65 0.23 9.56
N ARG A 56 -3.84 -0.79 10.40
CA ARG A 56 -4.93 -0.81 11.41
C ARG A 56 -4.76 0.29 12.44
N ILE A 57 -3.54 0.60 12.87
CA ILE A 57 -3.26 1.71 13.79
C ILE A 57 -3.60 3.06 13.13
N LEU A 58 -3.13 3.32 11.91
CA LEU A 58 -3.47 4.54 11.17
C LEU A 58 -4.98 4.66 10.89
N SER A 59 -5.63 3.58 10.48
CA SER A 59 -7.08 3.53 10.26
C SER A 59 -7.86 3.76 11.56
N ALA A 60 -7.41 3.17 12.67
CA ALA A 60 -8.00 3.37 13.98
C ALA A 60 -7.88 4.85 14.41
N ILE A 61 -6.69 5.44 14.28
CA ILE A 61 -6.42 6.87 14.55
C ILE A 61 -7.33 7.76 13.71
N PHE A 62 -7.41 7.51 12.40
CA PHE A 62 -8.25 8.30 11.49
C PHE A 62 -9.74 8.15 11.79
N SER A 63 -10.20 6.94 12.12
CA SER A 63 -11.59 6.69 12.54
C SER A 63 -11.93 7.43 13.83
N THR A 64 -10.99 7.47 14.78
CA THR A 64 -11.17 8.19 16.05
C THR A 64 -11.09 9.68 15.89
N LEU A 65 -10.27 10.18 14.96
CA LEU A 65 -10.21 11.61 14.62
C LEU A 65 -11.50 12.08 13.96
N LYS A 66 -12.08 11.28 13.06
CA LYS A 66 -13.39 11.53 12.45
C LYS A 66 -14.52 11.55 13.49
N ILE A 67 -14.45 10.66 14.47
CA ILE A 67 -15.37 10.61 15.62
C ILE A 67 -15.19 11.87 16.49
N LEU A 68 -13.96 12.28 16.78
CA LEU A 68 -13.66 13.48 17.58
C LEU A 68 -14.13 14.79 16.91
N LEU A 69 -14.11 14.84 15.58
CA LEU A 69 -14.47 16.02 14.78
C LEU A 69 -15.99 16.19 14.56
N SER A 70 -16.83 15.19 14.85
CA SER A 70 -18.29 15.30 14.66
C SER A 70 -19.01 16.05 15.81
N PRO A 71 -19.96 16.97 15.54
CA PRO A 71 -20.51 17.91 16.55
C PRO A 71 -21.58 17.36 17.52
N ARG A 72 -22.16 16.16 17.32
CA ARG A 72 -23.44 15.75 17.93
C ARG A 72 -23.42 15.06 19.33
N GLY A 73 -22.27 14.88 19.99
CA GLY A 73 -22.20 14.12 21.27
C GLY A 73 -20.96 14.39 22.17
N ARG A 74 -20.36 15.58 22.04
CA ARG A 74 -18.92 15.83 22.27
C ARG A 74 -18.38 15.68 23.71
N ILE A 75 -19.19 15.74 24.77
CA ILE A 75 -18.67 15.87 26.16
C ILE A 75 -19.01 14.67 27.06
N LYS A 76 -20.23 14.13 26.97
CA LYS A 76 -20.70 13.05 27.87
C LYS A 76 -20.08 11.68 27.55
N ASP A 77 -19.92 11.35 26.27
CA ASP A 77 -19.31 10.08 25.84
C ASP A 77 -17.81 10.05 26.14
N LEU A 78 -17.16 11.20 25.99
CA LEU A 78 -15.74 11.36 26.25
C LEU A 78 -15.46 11.25 27.75
N SER A 79 -16.28 11.89 28.60
CA SER A 79 -16.10 11.82 30.05
C SER A 79 -16.37 10.43 30.60
N THR A 80 -17.38 9.72 30.10
CA THR A 80 -17.75 8.37 30.56
C THR A 80 -16.73 7.31 30.11
N SER A 81 -16.25 7.37 28.86
CA SER A 81 -15.20 6.45 28.38
C SER A 81 -13.85 6.70 29.07
N LEU A 82 -13.51 7.96 29.34
CA LEU A 82 -12.27 8.34 30.03
C LEU A 82 -12.33 8.03 31.53
N SER A 83 -13.50 8.16 32.17
CA SER A 83 -13.67 7.81 33.60
C SER A 83 -13.52 6.30 33.82
N MET A 84 -14.17 5.47 32.99
CA MET A 84 -14.03 4.01 33.06
C MET A 84 -12.58 3.54 32.87
N THR A 85 -11.87 4.11 31.90
CA THR A 85 -10.46 3.76 31.62
C THR A 85 -9.47 4.33 32.64
N ARG A 86 -9.81 5.41 33.35
CA ARG A 86 -9.02 5.92 34.48
C ARG A 86 -9.26 5.11 35.76
N MET A 87 -10.46 4.59 35.98
CA MET A 87 -10.79 3.76 37.14
C MET A 87 -10.09 2.39 37.09
N ILE A 88 -10.02 1.78 35.91
CA ILE A 88 -9.35 0.48 35.72
C ILE A 88 -8.29 0.60 34.61
N PRO A 89 -7.11 1.20 34.90
CA PRO A 89 -6.10 1.45 33.88
C PRO A 89 -5.39 0.15 33.46
N PRO A 90 -5.35 -0.21 32.17
CA PRO A 90 -4.57 -1.36 31.69
C PRO A 90 -3.07 -1.15 31.90
N LYS A 91 -2.31 -2.22 32.18
CA LYS A 91 -0.86 -2.13 32.44
C LYS A 91 -0.06 -1.58 31.25
N LYS A 92 -0.40 -1.99 30.02
CA LYS A 92 0.31 -1.53 28.80
C LYS A 92 -0.41 -0.33 28.17
N ARG A 93 0.35 0.69 27.76
CA ARG A 93 -0.17 1.91 27.09
C ARG A 93 -0.98 1.61 25.82
N ILE A 94 -0.58 0.58 25.06
CA ILE A 94 -1.26 0.15 23.83
C ILE A 94 -2.70 -0.32 24.12
N TRP A 95 -2.87 -1.14 25.16
CA TRP A 95 -4.19 -1.65 25.57
C TRP A 95 -5.07 -0.56 26.16
N ARG A 96 -4.48 0.42 26.85
CA ARG A 96 -5.19 1.60 27.35
C ARG A 96 -5.80 2.41 26.20
N ALA A 97 -5.03 2.70 25.15
CA ALA A 97 -5.53 3.41 23.97
C ALA A 97 -6.62 2.60 23.25
N ARG A 98 -6.40 1.30 23.03
CA ARG A 98 -7.34 0.45 22.29
C ARG A 98 -8.67 0.24 23.00
N LEU A 99 -8.65 -0.06 24.31
CA LEU A 99 -9.87 -0.26 25.09
C LEU A 99 -10.64 1.06 25.23
N TRP A 100 -9.94 2.18 25.38
CA TRP A 100 -10.57 3.50 25.33
C TRP A 100 -11.28 3.76 24.01
N GLN A 101 -10.63 3.50 22.87
CA GLN A 101 -11.24 3.62 21.54
C GLN A 101 -12.44 2.67 21.36
N HIS A 102 -12.36 1.45 21.91
CA HIS A 102 -13.45 0.48 21.86
C HIS A 102 -14.67 0.97 22.65
N ILE A 103 -14.48 1.46 23.88
CA ILE A 103 -15.56 2.00 24.72
C ILE A 103 -16.18 3.24 24.07
N LEU A 104 -15.38 4.11 23.44
CA LEU A 104 -15.87 5.28 22.70
C LEU A 104 -16.72 4.89 21.48
N LYS A 105 -16.34 3.84 20.74
CA LYS A 105 -17.13 3.33 19.61
C LYS A 105 -18.39 2.63 20.09
N LEU A 106 -18.30 1.92 21.21
CA LEU A 106 -19.42 1.23 21.84
C LEU A 106 -20.48 2.23 22.32
N SER A 107 -20.09 3.38 22.89
CA SER A 107 -21.05 4.38 23.38
C SER A 107 -21.97 4.90 22.28
N ARG A 108 -21.41 5.28 21.13
CA ARG A 108 -22.21 5.75 19.98
C ARG A 108 -23.17 4.70 19.48
N ARG A 109 -22.68 3.46 19.31
CA ARG A 109 -23.51 2.35 18.85
C ARG A 109 -24.62 2.01 19.83
N TRP A 110 -24.35 2.15 21.12
CA TRP A 110 -25.35 1.97 22.16
C TRP A 110 -26.44 3.04 22.09
N ASP A 111 -26.06 4.30 21.84
CA ASP A 111 -27.03 5.40 21.69
C ASP A 111 -27.84 5.28 20.39
N GLU A 112 -27.21 4.88 19.28
CA GLU A 112 -27.90 4.50 18.04
C GLU A 112 -28.89 3.35 18.28
N ALA A 113 -28.48 2.34 19.06
CA ALA A 113 -29.32 1.20 19.39
C ALA A 113 -30.53 1.57 20.28
N LYS A 114 -30.37 2.52 21.19
CA LYS A 114 -31.48 3.06 21.99
C LYS A 114 -32.54 3.78 21.15
N GLN A 115 -32.13 4.39 20.05
CA GLN A 115 -33.03 5.11 19.14
C GLN A 115 -33.71 4.17 18.13
N SER A 116 -33.24 2.92 18.01
CA SER A 116 -33.81 1.94 17.10
C SER A 116 -35.00 1.19 17.70
N ARG A 117 -35.99 0.88 16.86
CA ARG A 117 -37.11 -0.01 17.20
C ARG A 117 -36.73 -1.50 17.11
N ASP A 118 -35.55 -1.81 16.58
CA ASP A 118 -35.08 -3.19 16.38
C ASP A 118 -34.58 -3.84 17.68
N VAL A 119 -34.48 -5.17 17.67
CA VAL A 119 -33.77 -5.96 18.69
C VAL A 119 -32.28 -6.00 18.30
N ILE A 120 -31.43 -5.32 19.07
CA ILE A 120 -30.00 -5.24 18.81
C ILE A 120 -29.23 -6.05 19.83
N ILE A 121 -28.46 -7.03 19.35
CA ILE A 121 -27.68 -7.96 20.16
C ILE A 121 -26.21 -7.55 20.12
N PHE A 122 -25.64 -7.21 21.27
CA PHE A 122 -24.22 -6.91 21.45
C PHE A 122 -23.49 -8.16 21.95
N ASP A 123 -22.63 -8.74 21.12
CA ASP A 123 -21.74 -9.84 21.52
C ASP A 123 -20.55 -9.38 22.40
N GLN A 124 -20.26 -8.06 22.36
CA GLN A 124 -19.31 -7.35 23.22
C GLN A 124 -19.90 -6.00 23.66
N GLY A 125 -20.69 -6.00 24.74
CA GLY A 125 -21.23 -4.78 25.33
C GLY A 125 -20.36 -4.16 26.43
N TYR A 126 -20.94 -3.29 27.25
CA TYR A 126 -20.25 -2.58 28.32
C TYR A 126 -19.73 -3.49 29.45
N VAL A 127 -20.50 -4.50 29.86
CA VAL A 127 -20.08 -5.52 30.83
C VAL A 127 -18.84 -6.25 30.33
N GLN A 128 -18.81 -6.62 29.04
CA GLN A 128 -17.63 -7.24 28.43
C GLN A 128 -16.45 -6.26 28.31
N ALA A 129 -16.70 -4.97 28.05
CA ALA A 129 -15.66 -3.95 27.98
C ALA A 129 -15.02 -3.68 29.35
N VAL A 130 -15.82 -3.63 30.42
CA VAL A 130 -15.35 -3.52 31.81
C VAL A 130 -14.56 -4.78 32.22
N ALA A 131 -15.05 -5.97 31.85
CA ALA A 131 -14.30 -7.21 32.03
C ALA A 131 -12.94 -7.18 31.31
N SER A 132 -12.90 -6.60 30.10
CA SER A 132 -11.64 -6.46 29.35
C SER A 132 -10.68 -5.47 30.04
N LEU A 133 -11.17 -4.34 30.56
CA LEU A 133 -10.34 -3.42 31.34
C LEU A 133 -9.70 -4.11 32.55
N ALA A 134 -10.50 -4.85 33.33
CA ALA A 134 -10.02 -5.58 34.50
C ALA A 134 -9.03 -6.70 34.12
N MET A 135 -9.30 -7.42 33.03
CA MET A 135 -8.41 -8.45 32.50
C MET A 135 -7.01 -7.89 32.17
N PHE A 136 -6.92 -6.72 31.54
CA PHE A 136 -5.63 -6.10 31.16
C PHE A 136 -5.01 -5.20 32.25
N ASN A 137 -5.74 -4.89 33.32
CA ASN A 137 -5.19 -4.28 34.52
C ASN A 137 -4.45 -5.32 35.38
N GLY A 138 -4.90 -6.58 35.38
CA GLY A 138 -4.21 -7.70 36.03
C GLY A 138 -4.41 -7.79 37.55
N THR A 139 -5.13 -6.86 38.17
CA THR A 139 -5.62 -6.94 39.55
C THR A 139 -7.14 -6.76 39.57
N VAL A 140 -7.84 -7.56 40.39
CA VAL A 140 -9.30 -7.50 40.52
C VAL A 140 -9.65 -6.73 41.79
N ASP A 141 -9.70 -5.40 41.69
CA ASP A 141 -10.31 -4.58 42.74
C ASP A 141 -11.85 -4.61 42.56
N LYS A 142 -12.54 -5.32 43.47
CA LYS A 142 -14.00 -5.45 43.43
C LYS A 142 -14.71 -4.09 43.55
N ALA A 143 -14.14 -3.13 44.27
CA ALA A 143 -14.74 -1.81 44.44
C ALA A 143 -14.65 -0.98 43.15
N ALA A 144 -13.48 -0.96 42.51
CA ALA A 144 -13.31 -0.32 41.21
C ALA A 144 -14.17 -0.98 40.11
N LEU A 145 -14.29 -2.31 40.15
CA LEU A 145 -15.12 -3.09 39.22
C LEU A 145 -16.61 -2.77 39.39
N ALA A 146 -17.12 -2.73 40.63
CA ALA A 146 -18.50 -2.36 40.92
C ALA A 146 -18.82 -0.92 40.48
N LYS A 147 -17.90 0.02 40.74
CA LYS A 147 -18.05 1.43 40.31
C LYS A 147 -17.99 1.61 38.79
N ALA A 148 -17.20 0.81 38.08
CA ALA A 148 -17.18 0.83 36.62
C ALA A 148 -18.47 0.24 36.03
N LEU A 149 -19.01 -0.83 36.63
CA LEU A 149 -20.29 -1.43 36.22
C LEU A 149 -21.48 -0.52 36.52
N SER A 150 -21.44 0.28 37.58
CA SER A 150 -22.50 1.26 37.89
C SER A 150 -22.56 2.40 36.88
N LEU A 151 -21.44 2.72 36.22
CA LEU A 151 -21.39 3.71 35.12
C LEU A 151 -21.84 3.12 33.78
N ALA A 152 -21.90 1.80 33.63
CA ALA A 152 -22.31 1.14 32.40
C ALA A 152 -23.84 1.22 32.22
N PRO A 153 -24.35 1.64 31.04
CA PRO A 153 -25.77 1.64 30.77
C PRO A 153 -26.36 0.23 30.91
N THR A 154 -27.64 0.16 31.30
CA THR A 154 -28.37 -1.09 31.50
C THR A 154 -28.94 -1.62 30.17
N ALA A 155 -28.71 -2.90 29.88
CA ALA A 155 -29.38 -3.62 28.80
C ALA A 155 -30.76 -4.14 29.25
N ASP A 156 -31.65 -4.42 28.31
CA ASP A 156 -32.97 -5.04 28.60
C ASP A 156 -32.81 -6.51 29.05
N PHE A 157 -31.78 -7.18 28.54
CA PHE A 157 -31.33 -8.51 28.98
C PHE A 157 -29.81 -8.58 28.96
N THR A 158 -29.24 -9.14 30.03
CA THR A 158 -27.82 -9.46 30.12
C THR A 158 -27.64 -10.98 30.15
N LEU A 159 -26.92 -11.52 29.17
CA LEU A 159 -26.77 -12.95 28.93
C LEU A 159 -25.34 -13.38 29.27
N ARG A 160 -25.19 -14.33 30.20
CA ARG A 160 -23.87 -14.87 30.57
C ARG A 160 -23.62 -16.17 29.82
N VAL A 161 -22.61 -16.19 28.96
CA VAL A 161 -22.21 -17.41 28.26
C VAL A 161 -21.21 -18.20 29.11
N VAL A 162 -21.65 -19.33 29.63
CA VAL A 162 -20.90 -20.24 30.50
C VAL A 162 -20.36 -21.40 29.66
N ALA A 163 -19.05 -21.58 29.70
CA ALA A 163 -18.35 -22.68 29.05
C ALA A 163 -17.33 -23.28 30.02
N PRO A 164 -17.15 -24.62 30.05
CA PRO A 164 -16.11 -25.28 30.84
C PRO A 164 -14.71 -24.77 30.49
N ARG A 165 -13.85 -24.70 31.50
CA ARG A 165 -12.46 -24.25 31.37
C ARG A 165 -11.69 -25.09 30.33
N SER A 166 -11.90 -26.40 30.30
CA SER A 166 -11.25 -27.35 29.38
C SER A 166 -11.61 -27.12 27.90
N ILE A 167 -12.87 -26.81 27.60
CA ILE A 167 -13.34 -26.56 26.23
C ILE A 167 -12.79 -25.23 25.72
N VAL A 168 -12.82 -24.20 26.55
CA VAL A 168 -12.28 -22.88 26.19
C VAL A 168 -10.78 -22.96 25.96
N GLU A 169 -10.05 -23.65 26.83
CA GLU A 169 -8.61 -23.88 26.69
C GLU A 169 -8.26 -24.52 25.35
N THR A 170 -8.95 -25.61 24.99
CA THR A 170 -8.73 -26.32 23.72
C THR A 170 -8.98 -25.41 22.52
N ARG A 171 -10.09 -24.67 22.52
CA ARG A 171 -10.44 -23.71 21.45
C ARG A 171 -9.44 -22.57 21.34
N LEU A 172 -8.96 -22.05 22.47
CA LEU A 172 -8.01 -20.93 22.51
C LEU A 172 -6.63 -21.38 21.99
N GLN A 173 -6.16 -22.55 22.41
CA GLN A 173 -4.90 -23.14 21.90
C GLN A 173 -4.96 -23.43 20.40
N GLN A 174 -6.07 -24.01 19.90
CA GLN A 174 -6.24 -24.26 18.47
C GLN A 174 -6.24 -22.96 17.66
N ARG A 175 -6.87 -21.90 18.18
CA ARG A 175 -6.90 -20.59 17.54
C ARG A 175 -5.51 -19.96 17.47
N MET A 176 -4.77 -19.94 18.58
CA MET A 176 -3.43 -19.35 18.66
C MET A 176 -2.40 -20.08 17.78
N LYS A 177 -2.54 -21.40 17.58
CA LYS A 177 -1.68 -22.17 16.66
C LYS A 177 -1.82 -21.73 15.20
N HIS A 178 -2.97 -21.18 14.81
CA HIS A 178 -3.25 -20.77 13.43
C HIS A 178 -3.19 -19.24 13.22
N GLU A 179 -2.82 -18.46 14.24
CA GLU A 179 -2.74 -17.00 14.15
C GLU A 179 -1.35 -16.51 13.72
N ALA A 180 -1.33 -15.52 12.83
CA ALA A 180 -0.11 -14.93 12.31
C ALA A 180 0.69 -14.24 13.44
N PRO A 181 2.04 -14.25 13.41
CA PRO A 181 2.88 -13.71 14.48
C PRO A 181 2.56 -12.25 14.85
N GLY A 182 2.22 -11.43 13.85
CA GLY A 182 1.86 -10.03 14.06
C GLY A 182 0.49 -9.81 14.71
N GLU A 183 -0.45 -10.77 14.62
CA GLU A 183 -1.76 -10.65 15.26
C GLU A 183 -1.72 -11.04 16.74
N ARG A 184 -0.76 -11.88 17.16
CA ARG A 184 -0.53 -12.26 18.57
C ARG A 184 -0.17 -11.08 19.47
N ILE A 185 0.49 -10.05 18.94
CA ILE A 185 0.86 -8.83 19.70
C ILE A 185 -0.41 -8.06 20.14
N PHE A 186 -1.51 -8.26 19.41
CA PHE A 186 -2.79 -7.58 19.60
C PHE A 186 -3.90 -8.49 20.14
N GLU A 187 -3.60 -9.68 20.64
CA GLU A 187 -4.57 -10.51 21.37
C GLU A 187 -4.14 -10.69 22.83
N ALA A 188 -5.09 -11.02 23.70
CA ALA A 188 -4.76 -11.36 25.09
C ALA A 188 -4.01 -12.69 25.09
N ASP A 189 -2.84 -12.73 25.71
CA ASP A 189 -2.06 -13.97 25.83
C ASP A 189 -2.86 -15.05 26.56
N PHE A 190 -2.51 -16.32 26.33
CA PHE A 190 -3.21 -17.49 26.86
C PHE A 190 -3.42 -17.37 28.38
N ASP A 191 -2.36 -17.03 29.13
CA ASP A 191 -2.41 -16.87 30.59
C ASP A 191 -3.30 -15.70 31.04
N THR A 192 -3.43 -14.67 30.22
CA THR A 192 -4.30 -13.52 30.52
C THR A 192 -5.76 -13.90 30.30
N SER A 193 -6.04 -14.65 29.23
CA SER A 193 -7.37 -15.20 28.92
C SER A 193 -7.83 -16.22 29.95
N MET A 194 -6.93 -17.10 30.44
CA MET A 194 -7.26 -18.12 31.42
C MET A 194 -7.46 -17.56 32.84
N ARG A 195 -6.73 -16.50 33.22
CA ARG A 195 -6.97 -15.79 34.49
C ARG A 195 -8.33 -15.09 34.54
N ALA A 196 -8.94 -14.80 33.39
CA ALA A 196 -10.20 -14.09 33.32
C ALA A 196 -11.43 -14.89 33.81
N PHE A 197 -11.34 -16.22 33.96
CA PHE A 197 -12.48 -17.03 34.40
C PHE A 197 -13.03 -16.61 35.77
N GLY A 198 -12.15 -16.38 36.76
CA GLY A 198 -12.56 -15.90 38.09
C GLY A 198 -13.13 -14.48 38.08
N LEU A 199 -12.69 -13.65 37.12
CA LEU A 199 -13.22 -12.30 36.91
C LEU A 199 -14.68 -12.33 36.44
N PHE A 200 -15.03 -13.20 35.49
CA PHE A 200 -16.41 -13.31 35.00
C PHE A 200 -17.39 -13.82 36.06
N GLN A 201 -16.92 -14.63 37.01
CA GLN A 201 -17.69 -15.00 38.19
C GLN A 201 -17.90 -13.79 39.12
N SER A 202 -16.84 -13.03 39.41
CA SER A 202 -16.93 -11.83 40.26
C SER A 202 -17.87 -10.77 39.66
N ILE A 203 -17.85 -10.58 38.34
CA ILE A 203 -18.78 -9.68 37.63
C ILE A 203 -20.22 -10.17 37.79
N ASN A 204 -20.46 -11.47 37.65
CA ASN A 204 -21.78 -12.06 37.83
C ASN A 204 -22.34 -11.80 39.24
N ASP A 205 -21.51 -11.98 40.27
CA ASP A 205 -21.92 -11.78 41.66
C ASP A 205 -22.26 -10.29 41.94
N ILE A 206 -21.46 -9.36 41.40
CA ILE A 206 -21.71 -7.92 41.51
C ILE A 206 -23.01 -7.53 40.78
N LEU A 207 -23.22 -8.05 39.57
CA LEU A 207 -24.41 -7.75 38.77
C LEU A 207 -25.68 -8.36 39.39
N ALA A 208 -25.59 -9.54 39.99
CA ALA A 208 -26.71 -10.18 40.70
C ALA A 208 -27.12 -9.38 41.95
N GLY A 209 -26.16 -8.76 42.65
CA GLY A 209 -26.44 -7.84 43.76
C GLY A 209 -26.98 -6.46 43.35
N SER A 210 -27.02 -6.15 42.05
CA SER A 210 -27.40 -4.83 41.51
C SER A 210 -28.76 -4.82 40.79
N ASP A 211 -29.62 -5.80 41.10
CA ASP A 211 -30.99 -5.98 40.54
C ASP A 211 -31.05 -6.10 39.00
N ARG A 212 -29.93 -6.50 38.35
CA ARG A 212 -29.90 -6.78 36.91
C ARG A 212 -30.29 -8.23 36.66
N GLN A 213 -31.28 -8.46 35.78
CA GLN A 213 -31.63 -9.82 35.35
C GLN A 213 -30.52 -10.42 34.46
N ILE A 214 -29.82 -11.42 35.00
CA ILE A 214 -28.80 -12.20 34.29
C ILE A 214 -29.36 -13.56 33.94
N ILE A 215 -29.26 -13.96 32.67
CA ILE A 215 -29.63 -15.31 32.24
C ILE A 215 -28.35 -16.10 31.91
N PRO A 216 -28.03 -17.16 32.67
CA PRO A 216 -26.92 -18.04 32.34
C PRO A 216 -27.27 -18.96 31.15
N ILE A 217 -26.32 -19.12 30.24
CA ILE A 217 -26.44 -19.97 29.05
C ILE A 217 -25.27 -20.95 29.05
N ASN A 218 -25.56 -22.24 29.06
CA ASN A 218 -24.55 -23.29 28.96
C ASN A 218 -24.32 -23.66 27.49
N THR A 219 -23.06 -23.62 27.03
CA THR A 219 -22.68 -23.97 25.64
C THR A 219 -21.95 -25.31 25.55
N LEU A 220 -22.40 -26.30 26.35
CA LEU A 220 -21.74 -27.59 26.54
C LEU A 220 -21.76 -28.45 25.26
N ASP A 221 -22.92 -28.49 24.56
CA ASP A 221 -23.21 -29.26 23.34
C ASP A 221 -24.22 -28.55 22.42
N ASP A 222 -24.27 -28.93 21.12
CA ASP A 222 -25.21 -28.35 20.14
C ASP A 222 -26.68 -28.43 20.62
N ARG A 223 -27.08 -29.53 21.27
CA ARG A 223 -28.42 -29.68 21.88
C ARG A 223 -28.66 -28.71 23.05
N SER A 224 -27.73 -28.62 24.00
CA SER A 224 -27.83 -27.69 25.14
C SER A 224 -27.83 -26.21 24.70
N SER A 225 -27.15 -25.91 23.59
CA SER A 225 -27.14 -24.58 23.00
C SER A 225 -28.48 -24.21 22.39
N LEU A 226 -29.19 -25.17 21.76
CA LEU A 226 -30.52 -25.00 21.19
C LEU A 226 -31.57 -24.78 22.29
N GLU A 227 -31.56 -25.59 23.36
CA GLU A 227 -32.45 -25.42 24.52
C GLU A 227 -32.23 -24.06 25.21
N GLY A 228 -30.97 -23.64 25.35
CA GLY A 228 -30.61 -22.33 25.89
C GLY A 228 -31.09 -21.17 25.01
N ILE A 229 -31.03 -21.32 23.68
CA ILE A 229 -31.57 -20.33 22.74
C ILE A 229 -33.10 -20.27 22.86
N GLU A 230 -33.80 -21.40 22.95
CA GLU A 230 -35.26 -21.48 23.09
C GLU A 230 -35.77 -20.81 24.36
N CYS A 231 -35.14 -21.07 25.51
CA CYS A 231 -35.51 -20.44 26.77
C CYS A 231 -35.33 -18.92 26.73
N VAL A 232 -34.21 -18.44 26.16
CA VAL A 232 -33.92 -17.01 26.02
C VAL A 232 -34.89 -16.35 25.03
N GLU A 233 -35.19 -17.02 23.92
CA GLU A 233 -36.14 -16.57 22.91
C GLU A 233 -37.55 -16.40 23.50
N GLN A 234 -38.07 -17.39 24.23
CA GLN A 234 -39.38 -17.29 24.88
C GLN A 234 -39.45 -16.12 25.87
N LYS A 235 -38.41 -15.90 26.67
CA LYS A 235 -38.33 -14.75 27.59
C LYS A 235 -38.32 -13.41 26.84
N ILE A 236 -37.57 -13.32 25.75
CA ILE A 236 -37.52 -12.12 24.90
C ILE A 236 -38.90 -11.84 24.31
N ILE A 237 -39.55 -12.84 23.70
CA ILE A 237 -40.87 -12.73 23.09
C ILE A 237 -41.91 -12.31 24.13
N SER A 238 -41.92 -12.93 25.31
CA SER A 238 -42.85 -12.58 26.40
C SER A 238 -42.73 -11.11 26.81
N LYS A 239 -41.50 -10.56 26.88
CA LYS A 239 -41.25 -9.16 27.24
C LYS A 239 -41.61 -8.20 26.11
N ILE A 240 -41.40 -8.60 24.84
CA ILE A 240 -41.83 -7.83 23.68
C ILE A 240 -43.37 -7.72 23.64
N LEU A 241 -44.08 -8.82 23.94
CA LEU A 241 -45.54 -8.85 24.02
C LEU A 241 -46.06 -7.99 25.19
N GLN A 242 -45.43 -8.05 26.36
CA GLN A 242 -45.76 -7.19 27.51
C GLN A 242 -45.54 -5.69 27.20
N ALA A 243 -44.57 -5.37 26.35
CA ALA A 243 -44.28 -4.00 25.90
C ALA A 243 -45.16 -3.53 24.71
N GLY A 244 -46.14 -4.33 24.27
CA GLY A 244 -47.07 -4.00 23.19
C GLY A 244 -46.50 -4.18 21.76
N GLY A 245 -45.37 -4.86 21.61
CA GLY A 245 -44.75 -5.13 20.31
C GLY A 245 -45.46 -6.26 19.54
N ARG A 246 -45.83 -6.00 18.28
CA ARG A 246 -46.38 -7.01 17.35
C ARG A 246 -45.30 -7.51 16.39
N PRO A 247 -45.40 -8.75 15.87
CA PRO A 247 -44.57 -9.22 14.78
C PRO A 247 -44.70 -8.28 13.57
N ALA A 248 -43.62 -8.07 12.82
CA ALA A 248 -43.72 -7.32 11.58
C ALA A 248 -44.63 -8.10 10.61
N VAL A 249 -45.68 -7.45 10.08
CA VAL A 249 -46.64 -8.06 9.17
C VAL A 249 -45.90 -8.69 7.98
N GLN A 250 -46.06 -10.01 7.82
CA GLN A 250 -45.57 -10.75 6.67
C GLN A 250 -46.39 -10.33 5.45
N GLY A 251 -45.75 -9.67 4.49
CA GLY A 251 -46.35 -9.47 3.16
C GLY A 251 -46.54 -10.83 2.50
N SER A 252 -47.79 -11.20 2.27
CA SER A 252 -48.19 -12.31 1.43
C SER A 252 -47.87 -11.99 -0.04
N GLN A 253 -47.03 -12.81 -0.66
CA GLN A 253 -47.32 -13.32 -2.00
C GLN A 253 -46.56 -14.63 -2.23
N ASP A 254 -47.37 -15.68 -2.12
CA ASP A 254 -47.45 -16.91 -2.91
C ASP A 254 -46.29 -17.89 -2.91
N GLY A 255 -46.66 -19.13 -2.58
CA GLY A 255 -45.76 -20.23 -2.39
C GLY A 255 -45.50 -20.99 -3.67
N GLU A 256 -44.41 -21.75 -3.65
CA GLU A 256 -44.30 -22.94 -4.47
C GLU A 256 -43.58 -24.02 -3.66
N VAL A 257 -44.27 -25.15 -3.59
CA VAL A 257 -43.91 -26.38 -2.92
C VAL A 257 -42.74 -27.01 -3.66
N PHE A 258 -41.66 -27.36 -2.96
CA PHE A 258 -40.61 -28.22 -3.51
C PHE A 258 -40.76 -29.62 -2.93
N GLU A 259 -41.40 -30.49 -3.71
CA GLU A 259 -41.38 -31.94 -3.56
C GLU A 259 -40.15 -32.52 -4.28
N ALA A 260 -39.70 -33.68 -3.81
CA ALA A 260 -38.51 -34.39 -4.25
C ALA A 260 -38.84 -35.58 -5.16
N SER A 261 -38.10 -35.77 -6.26
CA SER A 261 -37.77 -37.08 -6.89
C SER A 261 -36.98 -36.83 -8.20
N VAL A 262 -35.72 -37.29 -8.34
CA VAL A 262 -35.26 -38.58 -8.93
C VAL A 262 -35.39 -38.67 -10.47
N ASP A 263 -34.22 -38.78 -11.12
CA ASP A 263 -33.80 -39.41 -12.38
C ASP A 263 -34.73 -39.50 -13.62
N ASP A 264 -34.23 -39.15 -14.82
CA ASP A 264 -33.81 -40.12 -15.86
C ASP A 264 -33.37 -39.42 -17.18
N TYR A 265 -32.53 -40.12 -17.94
CA TYR A 265 -31.98 -39.83 -19.26
C TYR A 265 -33.04 -39.78 -20.38
N GLY A 266 -32.79 -39.02 -21.46
CA GLY A 266 -33.61 -39.10 -22.68
C GLY A 266 -33.19 -38.18 -23.82
N GLU A 267 -32.82 -38.79 -24.93
CA GLU A 267 -32.28 -38.24 -26.18
C GLU A 267 -33.32 -37.57 -27.12
N VAL A 268 -32.82 -36.68 -27.99
CA VAL A 268 -33.10 -36.60 -29.47
C VAL A 268 -34.16 -35.63 -30.07
N LYS A 269 -33.59 -34.73 -30.92
CA LYS A 269 -33.99 -34.21 -32.26
C LYS A 269 -34.91 -32.98 -32.49
N THR A 270 -34.25 -31.97 -33.07
CA THR A 270 -34.55 -31.21 -34.33
C THR A 270 -35.67 -30.17 -34.39
N ALA A 271 -35.28 -28.90 -34.60
CA ALA A 271 -35.87 -27.97 -35.57
C ALA A 271 -34.88 -26.82 -35.86
N ARG A 272 -34.27 -26.80 -37.06
CA ARG A 272 -34.51 -25.88 -38.19
C ARG A 272 -34.10 -24.41 -37.99
N THR A 273 -33.06 -24.06 -38.74
CA THR A 273 -32.60 -22.72 -39.17
C THR A 273 -33.70 -21.97 -39.95
N PRO A 274 -33.61 -20.63 -40.02
CA PRO A 274 -33.10 -20.06 -41.28
C PRO A 274 -32.11 -18.88 -41.14
N ALA A 275 -31.11 -18.94 -42.02
CA ALA A 275 -30.39 -17.89 -42.74
C ALA A 275 -30.34 -16.45 -42.20
N ILE A 276 -29.14 -16.00 -41.81
CA ILE A 276 -28.67 -14.61 -41.97
C ILE A 276 -27.24 -14.60 -42.56
N SER A 277 -27.17 -13.92 -43.71
CA SER A 277 -26.07 -13.39 -44.53
C SER A 277 -24.61 -13.85 -44.37
N LEU A 278 -24.13 -14.43 -45.47
CA LEU A 278 -22.76 -14.75 -45.89
C LEU A 278 -21.89 -13.51 -46.23
N ALA A 279 -22.02 -12.39 -45.51
CA ALA A 279 -21.25 -11.16 -45.78
C ALA A 279 -20.23 -10.79 -44.69
N ALA A 280 -20.08 -11.61 -43.63
CA ALA A 280 -19.19 -11.31 -42.50
C ALA A 280 -18.00 -12.28 -42.35
N ALA A 281 -17.80 -13.21 -43.28
CA ALA A 281 -16.79 -14.27 -43.14
C ALA A 281 -15.47 -14.05 -43.91
N ASP A 282 -15.39 -13.05 -44.80
CA ASP A 282 -14.17 -12.81 -45.62
C ASP A 282 -13.25 -11.69 -45.09
N ALA A 283 -13.51 -11.13 -43.90
CA ALA A 283 -12.68 -10.05 -43.33
C ALA A 283 -11.63 -10.51 -42.30
N VAL A 284 -11.53 -11.81 -42.02
CA VAL A 284 -10.64 -12.35 -40.96
C VAL A 284 -9.62 -13.33 -41.54
N SER A 285 -8.79 -12.86 -42.48
CA SER A 285 -7.56 -13.58 -42.86
C SER A 285 -6.60 -12.72 -43.66
N ARG A 286 -6.01 -11.69 -43.01
CA ARG A 286 -4.68 -11.15 -43.38
C ARG A 286 -3.93 -10.77 -42.10
N PRO A 287 -2.88 -11.50 -41.67
CA PRO A 287 -2.03 -11.07 -40.57
C PRO A 287 -1.27 -9.82 -41.04
N ASN A 288 -1.55 -8.72 -40.36
CA ASN A 288 -1.16 -7.38 -40.76
C ASN A 288 0.34 -7.17 -40.49
N GLN A 289 1.20 -7.32 -41.52
CA GLN A 289 2.63 -6.98 -41.46
C GLN A 289 2.87 -5.49 -41.10
N ASP A 290 1.86 -4.63 -41.28
CA ASP A 290 1.92 -3.20 -40.92
C ASP A 290 1.75 -2.93 -39.42
N MET A 291 1.10 -3.82 -38.66
CA MET A 291 0.94 -3.66 -37.21
C MET A 291 2.25 -3.93 -36.46
N GLY A 292 3.05 -4.89 -36.94
CA GLY A 292 4.38 -5.20 -36.37
C GLY A 292 5.38 -4.06 -36.57
N ARG A 293 5.35 -3.42 -37.75
CA ARG A 293 6.19 -2.25 -38.05
C ARG A 293 5.78 -1.02 -37.23
N SER A 294 4.47 -0.73 -37.07
CA SER A 294 4.02 0.43 -36.29
C SER A 294 4.28 0.30 -34.79
N LEU A 295 4.17 -0.92 -34.22
CA LEU A 295 4.57 -1.19 -32.83
C LEU A 295 6.08 -1.08 -32.61
N GLY A 296 6.89 -1.52 -33.58
CA GLY A 296 8.34 -1.39 -33.54
C GLY A 296 8.78 0.07 -33.48
N TYR A 297 8.28 0.91 -34.39
CA TYR A 297 8.55 2.35 -34.38
C TYR A 297 8.07 3.04 -33.11
N ALA A 298 6.86 2.71 -32.61
CA ALA A 298 6.35 3.30 -31.38
C ALA A 298 7.20 2.93 -30.15
N THR A 299 7.72 1.70 -30.08
CA THR A 299 8.57 1.23 -28.98
C THR A 299 9.96 1.86 -29.04
N ILE A 300 10.58 1.91 -30.23
CA ILE A 300 11.88 2.57 -30.44
C ILE A 300 11.78 4.06 -30.11
N PHE A 301 10.71 4.72 -30.56
CA PHE A 301 10.48 6.13 -30.30
C PHE A 301 10.23 6.41 -28.81
N ALA A 302 9.45 5.57 -28.12
CA ALA A 302 9.27 5.66 -26.68
C ALA A 302 10.58 5.47 -25.90
N LEU A 303 11.42 4.54 -26.35
CA LEU A 303 12.75 4.31 -25.77
C LEU A 303 13.68 5.51 -26.00
N MET A 304 13.67 6.09 -27.21
CA MET A 304 14.44 7.29 -27.54
C MET A 304 14.01 8.49 -26.68
N ILE A 305 12.71 8.66 -26.43
CA ILE A 305 12.19 9.71 -25.54
C ILE A 305 12.56 9.40 -24.08
N TYR A 306 12.50 8.14 -23.66
CA TYR A 306 12.89 7.76 -22.30
C TYR A 306 14.37 8.06 -22.05
N VAL A 307 15.26 7.61 -22.95
CA VAL A 307 16.70 7.84 -22.87
C VAL A 307 17.03 9.33 -23.03
N GLY A 308 16.43 10.01 -24.02
CA GLY A 308 16.61 11.44 -24.24
C GLY A 308 16.15 12.28 -23.05
N GLY A 309 15.01 11.93 -22.44
CA GLY A 309 14.51 12.58 -21.23
C GLY A 309 15.41 12.33 -20.02
N ALA A 310 15.90 11.11 -19.81
CA ALA A 310 16.85 10.82 -18.74
C ALA A 310 18.20 11.53 -18.94
N GLY A 311 18.67 11.61 -20.18
CA GLY A 311 19.84 12.39 -20.56
C GLY A 311 19.64 13.88 -20.29
N LEU A 312 18.47 14.43 -20.63
CA LEU A 312 18.13 15.83 -20.33
C LEU A 312 18.04 16.10 -18.83
N THR A 313 17.42 15.22 -18.03
CA THR A 313 17.40 15.33 -16.57
C THR A 313 18.81 15.32 -15.99
N SER A 314 19.67 14.43 -16.49
CA SER A 314 21.06 14.33 -16.05
C SER A 314 21.84 15.60 -16.43
N LEU A 315 21.69 16.07 -17.67
CA LEU A 315 22.29 17.32 -18.14
C LEU A 315 21.79 18.52 -17.33
N ALA A 316 20.51 18.52 -16.96
CA ALA A 316 19.95 19.57 -16.14
C ALA A 316 20.59 19.62 -14.75
N GLN A 317 20.68 18.46 -14.09
CA GLN A 317 21.32 18.35 -12.79
C GLN A 317 22.80 18.76 -12.84
N LEU A 318 23.50 18.40 -13.92
CA LEU A 318 24.88 18.77 -14.18
C LEU A 318 25.06 20.29 -14.39
N LEU A 319 24.17 20.93 -15.15
CA LEU A 319 24.19 22.38 -15.37
C LEU A 319 23.85 23.16 -14.10
N ILE A 320 22.87 22.71 -13.31
CA ILE A 320 22.54 23.32 -12.01
C ILE A 320 23.75 23.26 -11.08
N ALA A 321 24.44 22.11 -11.00
CA ALA A 321 25.62 21.96 -10.17
C ALA A 321 26.72 22.98 -10.51
N ARG A 322 26.90 23.27 -11.81
CA ARG A 322 27.88 24.25 -12.29
C ARG A 322 27.48 25.70 -12.01
N LEU A 323 26.20 26.03 -12.18
CA LEU A 323 25.72 27.42 -12.03
C LEU A 323 25.63 27.86 -10.57
N VAL A 324 25.32 26.92 -9.66
CA VAL A 324 24.95 27.20 -8.26
C VAL A 324 26.08 26.79 -7.29
N GLY A 325 27.01 25.95 -7.73
CA GLY A 325 28.14 25.48 -6.91
C GLY A 325 27.80 24.29 -6.00
N SER A 326 28.84 23.72 -5.38
CA SER A 326 28.78 22.44 -4.67
C SER A 326 27.89 22.44 -3.42
N THR A 327 27.97 23.50 -2.59
CA THR A 327 27.18 23.64 -1.35
C THR A 327 25.70 23.81 -1.63
N SER A 328 25.33 24.77 -2.49
CA SER A 328 23.94 25.07 -2.81
C SER A 328 23.29 23.96 -3.64
N TYR A 329 24.05 23.29 -4.52
CA TYR A 329 23.61 22.07 -5.17
C TYR A 329 23.37 20.92 -4.18
N GLY A 330 24.19 20.83 -3.13
CA GLY A 330 24.00 19.89 -2.01
C GLY A 330 22.68 20.11 -1.30
N ILE A 331 22.35 21.35 -0.96
CA ILE A 331 21.05 21.72 -0.36
C ILE A 331 19.90 21.34 -1.30
N TYR A 332 19.98 21.74 -2.57
CA TYR A 332 18.97 21.41 -3.59
C TYR A 332 18.76 19.89 -3.70
N SER A 333 19.84 19.12 -3.84
CA SER A 333 19.78 17.68 -4.03
C SER A 333 19.22 16.96 -2.79
N TYR A 334 19.60 17.41 -1.60
CA TYR A 334 19.08 16.89 -0.34
C TYR A 334 17.57 17.12 -0.19
N VAL A 335 17.13 18.37 -0.41
CA VAL A 335 15.70 18.73 -0.36
C VAL A 335 14.91 17.99 -1.43
N LEU A 336 15.42 17.92 -2.66
CA LEU A 336 14.76 17.22 -3.76
C LEU A 336 14.68 15.70 -3.50
N SER A 337 15.66 15.12 -2.83
CA SER A 337 15.66 13.70 -2.44
C SER A 337 14.49 13.40 -1.50
N TRP A 338 14.33 14.19 -0.43
CA TRP A 338 13.17 14.07 0.47
C TRP A 338 11.84 14.34 -0.23
N THR A 339 11.79 15.38 -1.06
CA THR A 339 10.60 15.75 -1.83
C THR A 339 10.17 14.62 -2.76
N SER A 340 11.12 13.99 -3.46
CA SER A 340 10.86 12.86 -4.36
C SER A 340 10.35 11.65 -3.60
N VAL A 341 11.02 11.24 -2.53
CA VAL A 341 10.59 10.09 -1.71
C VAL A 341 9.18 10.29 -1.19
N LEU A 342 8.88 11.45 -0.59
CA LEU A 342 7.56 11.75 -0.04
C LEU A 342 6.49 11.82 -1.13
N ALA A 343 6.79 12.44 -2.28
CA ALA A 343 5.82 12.56 -3.38
C ALA A 343 5.51 11.20 -4.02
N TYR A 344 6.53 10.37 -4.30
CA TYR A 344 6.29 9.04 -4.86
C TYR A 344 5.58 8.12 -3.87
N LEU A 345 5.88 8.21 -2.56
CA LEU A 345 5.13 7.49 -1.54
C LEU A 345 3.68 7.99 -1.45
N ALA A 346 3.45 9.29 -1.61
CA ALA A 346 2.12 9.90 -1.63
C ALA A 346 1.29 9.51 -2.87
N THR A 347 1.90 9.02 -3.95
CA THR A 347 1.13 8.44 -5.07
C THR A 347 0.36 7.20 -4.64
N LEU A 348 0.70 6.59 -3.50
CA LEU A 348 0.08 5.37 -2.97
C LEU A 348 0.03 4.25 -4.03
N GLY A 349 1.03 4.13 -4.92
CA GLY A 349 1.07 3.11 -5.98
C GLY A 349 0.11 3.34 -7.15
N PHE A 350 -0.71 4.40 -7.11
CA PHE A 350 -1.62 4.73 -8.20
C PHE A 350 -0.89 5.19 -9.47
N ASN A 351 0.39 5.55 -9.40
CA ASN A 351 1.22 5.82 -10.58
C ASN A 351 1.37 4.60 -11.52
N ILE A 352 1.15 3.38 -11.02
CA ILE A 352 1.18 2.15 -11.83
C ILE A 352 -0.23 1.54 -11.93
N SER A 353 -0.97 1.47 -10.82
CA SER A 353 -2.31 0.84 -10.81
C SER A 353 -3.33 1.58 -11.69
N LEU A 354 -3.25 2.91 -11.78
CA LEU A 354 -4.16 3.72 -12.58
C LEU A 354 -4.03 3.39 -14.08
N LEU A 355 -2.81 3.16 -14.56
CA LEU A 355 -2.56 2.71 -15.93
C LEU A 355 -3.27 1.38 -16.21
N ARG A 356 -3.19 0.42 -15.28
CA ARG A 356 -3.81 -0.91 -15.40
C ARG A 356 -5.34 -0.85 -15.34
N PHE A 357 -5.92 -0.18 -14.35
CA PHE A 357 -7.38 -0.13 -14.17
C PHE A 357 -8.07 0.70 -15.25
N VAL A 358 -7.53 1.88 -15.58
CA VAL A 358 -8.16 2.76 -16.58
C VAL A 358 -8.10 2.15 -17.98
N SER A 359 -6.97 1.52 -18.35
CA SER A 359 -6.88 0.81 -19.63
C SER A 359 -7.83 -0.39 -19.71
N ALA A 360 -7.93 -1.19 -18.65
CA ALA A 360 -8.84 -2.34 -18.59
C ALA A 360 -10.32 -1.94 -18.63
N TYR A 361 -10.72 -0.92 -17.87
CA TYR A 361 -12.12 -0.46 -17.85
C TYR A 361 -12.51 0.24 -19.16
N ARG A 362 -11.59 0.97 -19.79
CA ARG A 362 -11.81 1.53 -21.13
C ARG A 362 -12.01 0.45 -22.18
N ALA A 363 -11.18 -0.61 -22.16
CA ALA A 363 -11.34 -1.74 -23.08
C ALA A 363 -12.70 -2.44 -22.92
N LYS A 364 -13.28 -2.41 -21.72
CA LYS A 364 -14.62 -2.95 -21.41
C LYS A 364 -15.77 -1.95 -21.58
N GLY A 365 -15.50 -0.72 -22.02
CA GLY A 365 -16.51 0.34 -22.17
C GLY A 365 -17.11 0.87 -20.84
N ARG A 366 -16.54 0.51 -19.69
CA ARG A 366 -17.04 0.86 -18.35
C ARG A 366 -16.43 2.19 -17.87
N LEU A 367 -16.90 3.30 -18.44
CA LEU A 367 -16.42 4.65 -18.11
C LEU A 367 -16.81 5.10 -16.70
N ASP A 368 -17.88 4.55 -16.15
CA ASP A 368 -18.35 4.70 -14.75
C ASP A 368 -17.25 4.32 -13.74
N LEU A 369 -16.65 3.14 -13.92
CA LEU A 369 -15.58 2.62 -13.07
C LEU A 369 -14.26 3.35 -13.33
N ALA A 370 -13.97 3.72 -14.58
CA ALA A 370 -12.78 4.51 -14.91
C ALA A 370 -12.81 5.88 -14.21
N HIS A 371 -13.94 6.59 -14.26
CA HIS A 371 -14.10 7.87 -13.56
C HIS A 371 -13.99 7.68 -12.04
N GLY A 372 -14.61 6.63 -11.49
CA GLY A 372 -14.51 6.25 -10.08
C GLY A 372 -13.07 6.10 -9.60
N VAL A 373 -12.26 5.28 -10.28
CA VAL A 373 -10.84 5.07 -9.94
C VAL A 373 -10.05 6.37 -10.01
N ILE A 374 -10.23 7.15 -11.08
CA ILE A 374 -9.46 8.39 -11.30
C ILE A 374 -9.70 9.37 -10.17
N ARG A 375 -10.97 9.60 -9.82
CA ARG A 375 -11.35 10.48 -8.71
C ARG A 375 -10.80 9.95 -7.39
N PHE A 376 -10.95 8.65 -7.14
CA PHE A 376 -10.47 8.02 -5.92
C PHE A 376 -8.96 8.13 -5.73
N ALA A 377 -8.19 7.80 -6.78
CA ALA A 377 -6.74 7.86 -6.78
C ALA A 377 -6.24 9.29 -6.58
N LEU A 378 -6.75 10.25 -7.34
CA LEU A 378 -6.35 11.67 -7.23
C LEU A 378 -6.67 12.23 -5.84
N GLN A 379 -7.87 12.01 -5.32
CA GLN A 379 -8.26 12.54 -4.01
C GLN A 379 -7.41 11.95 -2.89
N ARG A 380 -7.17 10.64 -2.88
CA ARG A 380 -6.39 9.97 -1.82
C ARG A 380 -4.92 10.31 -1.88
N ALA A 381 -4.34 10.31 -3.09
CA ALA A 381 -2.93 10.59 -3.26
C ALA A 381 -2.60 12.07 -2.99
N LEU A 382 -3.43 13.01 -3.47
CA LEU A 382 -3.25 14.43 -3.15
C LEU A 382 -3.47 14.72 -1.66
N ALA A 383 -4.45 14.07 -1.01
CA ALA A 383 -4.62 14.18 0.44
C ALA A 383 -3.42 13.62 1.22
N ALA A 384 -2.82 12.52 0.76
CA ALA A 384 -1.59 11.99 1.35
C ALA A 384 -0.40 12.93 1.13
N ALA A 385 -0.27 13.48 -0.08
CA ALA A 385 0.81 14.39 -0.44
C ALA A 385 0.75 15.71 0.34
N THR A 386 -0.43 16.30 0.48
CA THR A 386 -0.63 17.51 1.30
C THR A 386 -0.39 17.21 2.77
N LEU A 387 -0.81 16.05 3.28
CA LEU A 387 -0.50 15.63 4.65
C LEU A 387 1.02 15.49 4.87
N PHE A 388 1.74 14.83 3.96
CA PHE A 388 3.20 14.72 4.03
C PHE A 388 3.90 16.07 3.92
N GLY A 389 3.45 16.96 3.04
CA GLY A 389 3.96 18.32 2.94
C GLY A 389 3.74 19.13 4.23
N ILE A 390 2.53 19.12 4.79
CA ILE A 390 2.20 19.85 6.03
C ILE A 390 2.96 19.27 7.23
N THR A 391 3.00 17.94 7.36
CA THR A 391 3.73 17.30 8.48
C THR A 391 5.24 17.51 8.37
N GLY A 392 5.80 17.43 7.16
CA GLY A 392 7.21 17.76 6.90
C GLY A 392 7.51 19.22 7.23
N ALA A 393 6.70 20.17 6.76
CA ALA A 393 6.86 21.59 7.07
C ALA A 393 6.73 21.88 8.58
N ALA A 394 5.80 21.23 9.27
CA ALA A 394 5.65 21.37 10.71
C ALA A 394 6.88 20.82 11.46
N LEU A 395 7.39 19.65 11.07
CA LEU A 395 8.61 19.08 11.67
C LEU A 395 9.81 20.01 11.48
N ILE A 396 9.98 20.57 10.28
CA ILE A 396 11.04 21.55 10.01
C ILE A 396 10.87 22.76 10.93
N PHE A 397 9.67 23.32 11.04
CA PHE A 397 9.43 24.50 11.89
C PHE A 397 9.69 24.25 13.39
N PHE A 398 9.43 23.04 13.90
CA PHE A 398 9.65 22.71 15.32
C PHE A 398 11.08 22.27 15.65
N PHE A 399 11.82 21.71 14.71
CA PHE A 399 13.14 21.11 14.95
C PHE A 399 14.30 21.84 14.27
N SER A 400 14.06 22.85 13.42
CA SER A 400 15.15 23.56 12.74
C SER A 400 15.83 24.56 13.66
N ASP A 401 17.16 24.57 13.60
CA ASP A 401 18.00 25.55 14.26
C ASP A 401 18.04 26.85 13.41
N PRO A 402 17.76 28.04 13.96
CA PRO A 402 17.68 29.30 13.20
C PRO A 402 18.99 29.74 12.51
N SER A 403 20.08 29.02 12.72
CA SER A 403 21.43 29.29 12.23
C SER A 403 21.59 29.10 10.71
N HIS A 404 20.75 28.29 10.04
CA HIS A 404 20.85 28.00 8.61
C HIS A 404 19.58 28.35 7.82
N LYS A 405 19.26 29.65 7.72
CA LYS A 405 18.05 30.15 7.03
C LYS A 405 17.90 29.70 5.56
N GLU A 406 18.99 29.55 4.82
CA GLU A 406 18.94 29.11 3.40
C GLU A 406 18.45 27.65 3.28
N LEU A 407 18.89 26.77 4.18
CA LEU A 407 18.49 25.36 4.22
C LEU A 407 17.02 25.23 4.62
N GLU A 408 16.60 25.95 5.67
CA GLU A 408 15.23 25.94 6.17
C GLU A 408 14.22 26.36 5.09
N ILE A 409 14.47 27.49 4.42
CA ILE A 409 13.59 28.00 3.35
C ILE A 409 13.54 27.00 2.19
N SER A 410 14.69 26.45 1.80
CA SER A 410 14.77 25.45 0.72
C SER A 410 13.97 24.19 1.07
N GLN A 411 14.07 23.70 2.31
CA GLN A 411 13.31 22.54 2.79
C GLN A 411 11.80 22.79 2.79
N LEU A 412 11.35 23.97 3.24
CA LEU A 412 9.94 24.36 3.22
C LEU A 412 9.40 24.42 1.79
N LEU A 413 10.16 24.98 0.84
CA LEU A 413 9.81 24.99 -0.58
C LEU A 413 9.73 23.56 -1.16
N GLY A 414 10.62 22.66 -0.74
CA GLY A 414 10.56 21.25 -1.10
C GLY A 414 9.29 20.56 -0.60
N MET A 415 8.92 20.79 0.66
CA MET A 415 7.67 20.26 1.23
C MET A 415 6.43 20.80 0.52
N ALA A 416 6.44 22.08 0.11
CA ALA A 416 5.38 22.67 -0.71
C ALA A 416 5.32 22.08 -2.12
N ALA A 417 6.44 21.59 -2.66
CA ALA A 417 6.50 20.93 -3.97
C ALA A 417 5.96 19.49 -3.96
N VAL A 418 5.91 18.80 -2.82
CA VAL A 418 5.41 17.42 -2.69
C VAL A 418 4.03 17.19 -3.35
N PRO A 419 2.97 17.99 -3.06
CA PRO A 419 1.68 17.82 -3.71
C PRO A 419 1.71 18.10 -5.21
N LEU A 420 2.51 19.07 -5.67
CA LEU A 420 2.68 19.37 -7.09
C LEU A 420 3.36 18.21 -7.83
N VAL A 421 4.41 17.64 -7.22
CA VAL A 421 5.12 16.47 -7.77
C VAL A 421 4.20 15.27 -7.89
N THR A 422 3.41 15.01 -6.85
CA THR A 422 2.42 13.93 -6.86
C THR A 422 1.35 14.17 -7.94
N ALA A 423 0.88 15.41 -8.08
CA ALA A 423 -0.15 15.78 -9.05
C ALA A 423 0.31 15.55 -10.50
N TYR A 424 1.49 16.05 -10.89
CA TYR A 424 1.96 15.86 -12.27
C TYR A 424 2.33 14.40 -12.56
N ALA A 425 2.85 13.64 -11.58
CA ALA A 425 3.17 12.22 -11.76
C ALA A 425 1.91 11.37 -12.02
N LEU A 426 0.84 11.61 -11.26
CA LEU A 426 -0.44 10.95 -11.48
C LEU A 426 -1.10 11.41 -12.77
N GLY A 427 -1.04 12.71 -13.07
CA GLY A 427 -1.59 13.24 -14.32
C GLY A 427 -0.86 12.70 -15.56
N ALA A 428 0.47 12.56 -15.52
CA ALA A 428 1.22 11.92 -16.60
C ALA A 428 0.79 10.45 -16.78
N THR A 429 0.54 9.75 -15.67
CA THR A 429 -0.02 8.39 -15.70
C THR A 429 -1.42 8.34 -16.32
N LEU A 430 -2.28 9.33 -16.05
CA LEU A 430 -3.59 9.45 -16.68
C LEU A 430 -3.48 9.65 -18.19
N VAL A 431 -2.62 10.57 -18.64
CA VAL A 431 -2.37 10.81 -20.07
C VAL A 431 -1.87 9.52 -20.75
N ARG A 432 -0.96 8.77 -20.10
CA ARG A 432 -0.54 7.43 -20.58
C ARG A 432 -1.73 6.48 -20.70
N SER A 433 -2.59 6.42 -19.69
CA SER A 433 -3.73 5.50 -19.64
C SER A 433 -4.79 5.78 -20.71
N PHE A 434 -4.89 7.04 -21.17
CA PHE A 434 -5.77 7.44 -22.26
C PHE A 434 -5.20 7.17 -23.66
N GLY A 435 -3.99 6.62 -23.76
CA GLY A 435 -3.32 6.31 -25.03
C GLY A 435 -2.35 7.39 -25.49
N GLY A 436 -2.16 8.46 -24.72
CA GLY A 436 -1.15 9.49 -24.97
C GLY A 436 0.24 9.06 -24.49
N GLY A 437 0.71 7.86 -24.83
CA GLY A 437 1.95 7.28 -24.32
C GLY A 437 3.14 8.22 -24.47
N VAL A 438 3.41 8.67 -25.70
CA VAL A 438 4.45 9.66 -26.03
C VAL A 438 4.17 11.03 -25.40
N SER A 439 2.93 11.51 -25.50
CA SER A 439 2.51 12.82 -25.01
C SER A 439 2.60 12.95 -23.49
N ALA A 440 2.64 11.84 -22.75
CA ALA A 440 2.76 11.82 -21.31
C ALA A 440 4.21 11.90 -20.80
N LEU A 441 5.18 11.43 -21.58
CA LEU A 441 6.60 11.51 -21.22
C LEU A 441 7.13 12.95 -21.35
N LEU A 442 6.57 13.72 -22.28
CA LEU A 442 6.96 15.12 -22.56
C LEU A 442 6.84 16.03 -21.34
N PRO A 443 5.69 16.14 -20.64
CA PRO A 443 5.57 16.98 -19.46
C PRO A 443 6.45 16.50 -18.29
N GLU A 444 6.46 15.19 -18.02
CA GLU A 444 7.08 14.60 -16.84
C GLU A 444 8.61 14.71 -16.85
N ARG A 445 9.23 14.63 -18.03
CA ARG A 445 10.71 14.62 -18.17
C ARG A 445 11.26 15.84 -18.90
N ILE A 446 10.66 16.25 -20.01
CA ILE A 446 11.22 17.30 -20.86
C ILE A 446 10.82 18.68 -20.37
N VAL A 447 9.54 18.89 -20.08
CA VAL A 447 9.04 20.21 -19.67
C VAL A 447 9.51 20.56 -18.27
N ARG A 448 9.42 19.64 -17.30
CA ARG A 448 9.85 19.92 -15.92
C ARG A 448 11.31 20.36 -15.85
N ASP A 449 12.22 19.54 -16.37
CA ASP A 449 13.65 19.80 -16.25
C ASP A 449 14.13 20.85 -17.26
N GLY A 450 13.52 20.90 -18.46
CA GLY A 450 13.81 21.93 -19.46
C GLY A 450 13.37 23.32 -19.03
N LEU A 451 12.16 23.47 -18.47
CA LEU A 451 11.67 24.76 -17.96
C LEU A 451 12.46 25.25 -16.76
N LEU A 452 12.87 24.34 -15.88
CA LEU A 452 13.76 24.67 -14.78
C LEU A 452 15.09 25.23 -15.32
N LEU A 453 15.68 24.58 -16.33
CA LEU A 453 16.92 25.05 -16.95
C LEU A 453 16.77 26.38 -17.66
N THR A 454 15.69 26.60 -18.41
CA THR A 454 15.49 27.87 -19.11
C THR A 454 15.31 29.00 -18.12
N MET A 455 14.53 28.81 -17.05
CA MET A 455 14.37 29.79 -15.99
C MET A 455 15.69 30.09 -15.26
N LEU A 456 16.47 29.05 -14.93
CA LEU A 456 17.76 29.23 -14.26
C LEU A 456 18.79 29.89 -15.17
N GLY A 457 18.81 29.55 -16.45
CA GLY A 457 19.68 30.16 -17.46
C GLY A 457 19.35 31.64 -17.69
N LEU A 458 18.06 31.99 -17.77
CA LEU A 458 17.62 33.39 -17.85
C LEU A 458 18.02 34.19 -16.60
N ALA A 459 17.84 33.59 -15.41
CA ALA A 459 18.28 34.20 -14.17
C ALA A 459 19.80 34.43 -14.14
N ALA A 460 20.59 33.45 -14.59
CA ALA A 460 22.05 33.56 -14.67
C ALA A 460 22.51 34.66 -15.66
N LEU A 461 21.85 34.76 -16.83
CA LEU A 461 22.16 35.77 -17.85
C LEU A 461 21.78 37.19 -17.43
N SER A 462 20.77 37.33 -16.56
CA SER A 462 20.31 38.64 -16.08
C SER A 462 21.28 39.30 -15.09
N GLY A 463 22.32 38.61 -14.63
CA GLY A 463 23.43 39.14 -13.82
C GLY A 463 23.03 39.73 -12.45
N SER A 464 21.75 39.67 -12.07
CA SER A 464 21.18 40.45 -10.97
C SER A 464 20.85 39.60 -9.73
N TRP A 465 20.99 38.28 -9.80
CA TRP A 465 20.61 37.35 -8.73
C TRP A 465 21.78 36.44 -8.36
N THR A 466 22.07 36.31 -7.06
CA THR A 466 22.92 35.23 -6.55
C THR A 466 22.20 33.91 -6.77
N LEU A 467 22.85 32.97 -7.45
CA LEU A 467 22.32 31.63 -7.73
C LEU A 467 22.44 30.78 -6.47
N ASP A 468 21.55 31.01 -5.52
CA ASP A 468 21.50 30.28 -4.24
C ASP A 468 20.50 29.12 -4.29
N ALA A 469 20.59 28.17 -3.34
CA ALA A 469 19.72 26.99 -3.31
C ALA A 469 18.23 27.35 -3.22
N THR A 470 17.92 28.46 -2.54
CA THR A 470 16.57 28.99 -2.41
C THR A 470 15.98 29.39 -3.76
N LEU A 471 16.76 30.03 -4.64
CA LEU A 471 16.30 30.43 -5.97
C LEU A 471 16.00 29.20 -6.81
N VAL A 472 16.90 28.21 -6.78
CA VAL A 472 16.70 26.92 -7.47
C VAL A 472 15.40 26.26 -7.02
N MET A 473 15.15 26.20 -5.70
CA MET A 473 13.92 25.59 -5.18
C MET A 473 12.65 26.37 -5.51
N LYS A 474 12.71 27.71 -5.57
CA LYS A 474 11.57 28.52 -6.08
C LYS A 474 11.29 28.18 -7.54
N THR A 475 12.33 28.07 -8.37
CA THR A 475 12.20 27.68 -9.77
C THR A 475 11.65 26.26 -9.92
N VAL A 476 12.04 25.31 -9.06
CA VAL A 476 11.46 23.96 -9.00
C VAL A 476 9.96 24.02 -8.70
N LEU A 477 9.55 24.86 -7.74
CA LEU A 477 8.14 25.01 -7.37
C LEU A 477 7.32 25.58 -8.53
N ILE A 478 7.81 26.64 -9.17
CA ILE A 478 7.15 27.30 -10.32
C ILE A 478 7.06 26.35 -11.51
N SER A 479 8.18 25.70 -11.88
CA SER A 479 8.22 24.74 -13.00
C SER A 479 7.32 23.54 -12.74
N SER A 480 7.24 23.05 -11.50
CA SER A 480 6.31 21.98 -11.11
C SER A 480 4.85 22.43 -11.25
N GLY A 481 4.52 23.67 -10.85
CA GLY A 481 3.19 24.25 -11.04
C GLY A 481 2.78 24.34 -12.51
N ILE A 482 3.68 24.82 -13.38
CA ILE A 482 3.47 24.89 -14.83
C ILE A 482 3.31 23.49 -15.42
N THR A 483 4.11 22.52 -14.94
CA THR A 483 4.02 21.12 -15.38
C THR A 483 2.66 20.52 -15.00
N VAL A 484 2.15 20.77 -13.79
CA VAL A 484 0.80 20.35 -13.37
C VAL A 484 -0.27 20.94 -14.29
N ALA A 485 -0.19 22.23 -14.61
CA ALA A 485 -1.14 22.88 -15.51
C ALA A 485 -1.11 22.24 -16.91
N LEU A 486 0.09 22.02 -17.46
CA LEU A 486 0.24 21.37 -18.77
C LEU A 486 -0.31 19.94 -18.76
N VAL A 487 0.03 19.15 -17.74
CA VAL A 487 -0.46 17.78 -17.59
C VAL A 487 -1.98 17.76 -17.46
N TYR A 488 -2.57 18.70 -16.73
CA TYR A 488 -4.03 18.82 -16.63
C TYR A 488 -4.67 19.13 -18.00
N ILE A 489 -4.09 20.06 -18.77
CA ILE A 489 -4.56 20.38 -20.13
C ILE A 489 -4.48 19.13 -21.01
N LEU A 490 -3.36 18.42 -21.03
CA LEU A 490 -3.21 17.18 -21.80
C LEU A 490 -4.19 16.10 -21.33
N ALA A 491 -4.37 15.93 -20.03
CA ALA A 491 -5.31 14.95 -19.48
C ALA A 491 -6.74 15.23 -19.92
N THR A 492 -7.16 16.51 -19.97
CA THR A 492 -8.48 16.89 -20.50
C THR A 492 -8.60 16.72 -22.01
N ARG A 493 -7.51 16.96 -22.77
CA ARG A 493 -7.47 16.80 -24.22
C ARG A 493 -7.54 15.34 -24.67
N PHE A 494 -6.84 14.45 -23.98
CA PHE A 494 -6.82 13.01 -24.28
C PHE A 494 -7.95 12.23 -23.60
N GLN A 495 -8.76 12.89 -22.77
CA GLN A 495 -9.85 12.23 -22.06
C GLN A 495 -10.87 11.62 -23.03
N PRO A 496 -11.33 10.37 -22.85
CA PRO A 496 -12.38 9.81 -23.67
C PRO A 496 -13.69 10.62 -23.51
N ILE A 497 -14.38 10.80 -24.65
CA ILE A 497 -15.67 11.47 -24.72
C ILE A 497 -16.66 10.75 -23.80
N GLY A 498 -17.41 11.49 -22.98
CA GLY A 498 -18.41 10.94 -22.04
C GLY A 498 -17.90 10.62 -20.62
N LEU A 499 -16.58 10.55 -20.38
CA LEU A 499 -16.05 10.20 -19.04
C LEU A 499 -16.49 11.16 -17.92
N ARG A 500 -16.57 12.47 -18.22
CA ARG A 500 -17.04 13.50 -17.28
C ARG A 500 -18.56 13.52 -17.08
N GLN A 501 -19.31 12.91 -17.99
CA GLN A 501 -20.78 12.90 -17.98
C GLN A 501 -21.34 11.66 -17.27
N THR A 502 -20.54 10.60 -17.12
CA THR A 502 -20.91 9.40 -16.36
C THR A 502 -20.68 9.57 -14.86
N ASP A 503 -21.67 9.16 -14.06
CA ASP A 503 -21.57 9.12 -12.60
C ASP A 503 -20.49 8.11 -12.16
N PRO A 504 -19.61 8.50 -11.21
CA PRO A 504 -18.53 7.63 -10.75
C PRO A 504 -19.08 6.47 -9.91
N CYS A 505 -18.76 5.24 -10.29
CA CYS A 505 -19.05 4.03 -9.51
C CYS A 505 -17.85 3.68 -8.60
N ASP A 506 -18.10 3.39 -7.32
CA ASP A 506 -17.06 3.11 -6.33
C ASP A 506 -16.82 1.60 -6.16
N ALA A 507 -15.64 1.13 -6.57
CA ALA A 507 -15.15 -0.23 -6.33
C ALA A 507 -13.85 -0.21 -5.50
N SER A 508 -13.77 0.69 -4.50
CA SER A 508 -12.58 0.94 -3.70
C SER A 508 -11.95 -0.28 -3.02
N GLN A 509 -12.73 -1.30 -2.68
CA GLN A 509 -12.20 -2.54 -2.10
C GLN A 509 -11.31 -3.32 -3.08
N GLU A 510 -11.69 -3.37 -4.35
CA GLU A 510 -10.92 -4.05 -5.39
C GLU A 510 -9.63 -3.28 -5.71
N TRP A 511 -9.72 -1.94 -5.75
CA TRP A 511 -8.57 -1.09 -6.04
C TRP A 511 -7.50 -1.19 -4.95
N TRP A 512 -7.90 -1.18 -3.66
CA TRP A 512 -6.97 -1.29 -2.54
C TRP A 512 -6.31 -2.67 -2.39
N ALA A 513 -6.88 -3.74 -2.95
CA ALA A 513 -6.29 -5.08 -2.83
C ALA A 513 -4.98 -5.22 -3.62
N VAL A 514 -4.84 -4.49 -4.73
CA VAL A 514 -3.71 -4.61 -5.68
C VAL A 514 -2.62 -3.57 -5.45
N VAL A 515 -2.96 -2.46 -4.79
CA VAL A 515 -2.10 -1.28 -4.61
C VAL A 515 -0.89 -1.48 -3.65
N PRO A 516 -0.98 -2.19 -2.51
CA PRO A 516 0.07 -2.19 -1.49
C PRO A 516 1.48 -2.61 -1.95
N PRO A 517 1.69 -3.73 -2.68
CA PRO A 517 3.03 -4.14 -3.09
C PRO A 517 3.63 -3.17 -4.11
N ILE A 518 2.81 -2.67 -5.04
CA ILE A 518 3.20 -1.69 -6.06
C ILE A 518 3.60 -0.35 -5.42
N MET A 519 2.81 0.12 -4.44
CA MET A 519 3.12 1.32 -3.66
C MET A 519 4.47 1.20 -2.96
N LEU A 520 4.69 0.06 -2.30
CA LEU A 520 5.91 -0.19 -1.55
C LEU A 520 7.13 -0.24 -2.46
N MET A 521 7.04 -0.91 -3.62
CA MET A 521 8.10 -0.91 -4.62
C MET A 521 8.43 0.49 -5.12
N ALA A 522 7.43 1.27 -5.54
CA ALA A 522 7.66 2.60 -6.10
C ALA A 522 8.33 3.54 -5.09
N GLY A 523 7.88 3.51 -3.82
CA GLY A 523 8.48 4.31 -2.75
C GLY A 523 9.90 3.84 -2.39
N LEU A 524 10.11 2.54 -2.27
CA LEU A 524 11.42 1.97 -1.93
C LEU A 524 12.44 2.16 -3.04
N ASP A 525 12.03 2.10 -4.31
CA ASP A 525 12.93 2.31 -5.44
C ASP A 525 13.54 3.72 -5.38
N VAL A 526 12.68 4.72 -5.22
CA VAL A 526 13.11 6.12 -5.09
C VAL A 526 13.93 6.31 -3.82
N PHE A 527 13.54 5.69 -2.71
CA PHE A 527 14.27 5.78 -1.44
C PHE A 527 15.68 5.20 -1.55
N ILE A 528 15.84 3.98 -2.08
CA ILE A 528 17.16 3.34 -2.27
C ILE A 528 18.06 4.22 -3.14
N ASN A 529 17.53 4.72 -4.25
CA ASN A 529 18.28 5.58 -5.18
C ASN A 529 18.56 6.99 -4.64
N ARG A 530 18.02 7.38 -3.48
CA ARG A 530 18.27 8.68 -2.83
C ARG A 530 18.89 8.57 -1.44
N ALA A 531 18.98 7.36 -0.89
CA ALA A 531 19.41 7.10 0.49
C ALA A 531 20.78 7.71 0.81
N GLY A 532 21.77 7.55 -0.07
CA GLY A 532 23.12 8.10 0.16
C GLY A 532 23.12 9.63 0.33
N VAL A 533 22.40 10.35 -0.53
CA VAL A 533 22.25 11.82 -0.45
C VAL A 533 21.51 12.21 0.83
N MET A 534 20.46 11.47 1.20
CA MET A 534 19.66 11.75 2.39
C MET A 534 20.45 11.55 3.68
N VAL A 535 21.24 10.47 3.79
CA VAL A 535 22.05 10.20 5.00
C VAL A 535 23.19 11.23 5.10
N LEU A 536 23.87 11.56 4.01
CA LEU A 536 24.90 12.61 4.01
C LEU A 536 24.34 13.98 4.40
N GLY A 537 23.18 14.35 3.87
CA GLY A 537 22.52 15.61 4.24
C GLY A 537 22.05 15.66 5.69
N TRP A 538 21.57 14.53 6.25
CA TRP A 538 21.20 14.46 7.67
C TRP A 538 22.43 14.56 8.59
N THR A 539 23.55 13.93 8.24
CA THR A 539 24.79 14.01 9.04
C THR A 539 25.50 15.38 8.99
N GLY A 540 24.93 16.38 8.32
CA GLY A 540 25.48 17.73 8.21
C GLY A 540 26.49 17.92 7.08
N HIS A 541 26.81 16.87 6.32
CA HIS A 541 27.78 16.90 5.22
C HIS A 541 27.10 17.35 3.90
N ILE A 542 26.53 18.56 3.88
CA ILE A 542 25.70 19.03 2.76
C ILE A 542 26.50 19.18 1.46
N LYS A 543 27.72 19.73 1.51
CA LYS A 543 28.61 19.86 0.34
C LYS A 543 28.91 18.48 -0.25
N ASP A 544 29.24 17.52 0.60
CA ASP A 544 29.54 16.14 0.18
C ASP A 544 28.30 15.42 -0.37
N ALA A 545 27.11 15.72 0.16
CA ALA A 545 25.85 15.23 -0.41
C ALA A 545 25.65 15.71 -1.85
N GLY A 546 26.07 16.94 -2.17
CA GLY A 546 26.07 17.48 -3.53
C GLY A 546 27.05 16.76 -4.45
N ILE A 547 28.30 16.55 -3.99
CA ILE A 547 29.33 15.81 -4.74
C ILE A 547 28.89 14.36 -4.98
N PHE A 548 28.34 13.72 -3.95
CA PHE A 548 27.79 12.36 -4.02
C PHE A 548 26.62 12.28 -4.99
N ALA A 549 25.67 13.23 -4.92
CA ALA A 549 24.52 13.26 -5.81
C ALA A 549 24.94 13.40 -7.28
N LEU A 550 25.93 14.25 -7.56
CA LEU A 550 26.46 14.41 -8.92
C LEU A 550 27.10 13.11 -9.41
N GLY A 551 27.94 12.48 -8.57
CA GLY A 551 28.55 11.18 -8.89
C GLY A 551 27.52 10.06 -9.10
N LEU A 552 26.44 10.05 -8.31
CA LEU A 552 25.33 9.12 -8.47
C LEU A 552 24.57 9.33 -9.78
N ASN A 553 24.32 10.59 -10.18
CA ASN A 553 23.67 10.90 -11.46
C ASN A 553 24.52 10.44 -12.65
N VAL A 554 25.85 10.61 -12.58
CA VAL A 554 26.77 10.07 -13.59
C VAL A 554 26.72 8.54 -13.61
N ALA A 555 26.71 7.89 -12.44
CA ALA A 555 26.65 6.43 -12.36
C ALA A 555 25.31 5.85 -12.86
N LEU A 556 24.19 6.58 -12.67
CA LEU A 556 22.87 6.19 -13.18
C LEU A 556 22.82 6.09 -14.71
N LEU A 557 23.71 6.77 -15.44
CA LEU A 557 23.84 6.61 -16.90
C LEU A 557 24.19 5.17 -17.27
N VAL A 558 25.01 4.48 -16.46
CA VAL A 558 25.30 3.06 -16.65
C VAL A 558 24.05 2.21 -16.44
N GLY A 559 23.22 2.57 -15.45
CA GLY A 559 21.94 1.91 -15.15
C GLY A 559 20.88 2.04 -16.24
N LEU A 560 20.98 3.04 -17.14
CA LEU A 560 20.06 3.19 -18.28
C LEU A 560 20.05 1.99 -19.21
N SER A 561 21.17 1.26 -19.30
CA SER A 561 21.26 0.02 -20.07
C SER A 561 20.27 -1.05 -19.59
N VAL A 562 20.19 -1.27 -18.27
CA VAL A 562 19.27 -2.22 -17.65
C VAL A 562 17.82 -1.76 -17.82
N ALA A 563 17.57 -0.45 -17.66
CA ALA A 563 16.25 0.12 -17.85
C ALA A 563 15.74 -0.06 -19.30
N ALA A 564 16.59 0.23 -20.29
CA ALA A 564 16.24 0.09 -21.71
C ALA A 564 15.90 -1.37 -22.07
N VAL A 565 16.72 -2.33 -21.64
CA VAL A 565 16.44 -3.76 -21.82
C VAL A 565 15.16 -4.16 -21.09
N GLY A 566 14.94 -3.63 -19.88
CA GLY A 566 13.75 -3.87 -19.07
C GLY A 566 12.43 -3.50 -19.77
N VAL A 567 12.41 -2.39 -20.52
CA VAL A 567 11.23 -1.96 -21.29
C VAL A 567 10.86 -2.98 -22.36
N MET A 568 11.84 -3.51 -23.10
CA MET A 568 11.60 -4.54 -24.12
C MET A 568 11.30 -5.91 -23.50
N PHE A 569 11.94 -6.23 -22.38
CA PHE A 569 11.83 -7.50 -21.69
C PHE A 569 10.45 -7.70 -21.04
N SER A 570 9.87 -6.66 -20.44
CA SER A 570 8.66 -6.76 -19.61
C SER A 570 7.44 -7.37 -20.33
N PRO A 571 7.01 -6.87 -21.52
CA PRO A 571 5.86 -7.45 -22.22
C PRO A 571 6.11 -8.88 -22.72
N ALA A 572 7.33 -9.17 -23.19
CA ALA A 572 7.69 -10.50 -23.67
C ALA A 572 7.75 -11.54 -22.52
N ALA A 573 8.25 -11.13 -21.35
CA ALA A 573 8.26 -11.96 -20.15
C ALA A 573 6.85 -12.29 -19.66
N ALA A 574 5.94 -11.30 -19.66
CA ALA A 574 4.54 -11.50 -19.30
C ALA A 574 3.84 -12.49 -20.25
N ALA A 575 4.07 -12.36 -21.57
CA ALA A 575 3.48 -13.25 -22.58
C ALA A 575 3.95 -14.70 -22.44
N LEU A 576 5.27 -14.93 -22.30
CA LEU A 576 5.84 -16.27 -22.12
C LEU A 576 5.41 -16.90 -20.80
N HIS A 577 5.26 -16.10 -19.74
CA HIS A 577 4.73 -16.58 -18.47
C HIS A 577 3.25 -16.99 -18.56
N ALA A 578 2.43 -16.19 -19.24
CA ALA A 578 1.02 -16.51 -19.48
C ALA A 578 0.84 -17.79 -20.33
N GLN A 579 1.76 -18.08 -21.25
CA GLN A 579 1.79 -19.30 -22.04
C GLN A 579 2.36 -20.52 -21.27
N GLY A 580 2.91 -20.32 -20.07
CA GLY A 580 3.56 -21.37 -19.28
C GLY A 580 4.92 -21.84 -19.84
N ASP A 581 5.48 -21.17 -20.84
CA ASP A 581 6.78 -21.53 -21.44
C ASP A 581 7.95 -21.07 -20.55
N ARG A 582 8.32 -21.91 -19.60
CA ARG A 582 9.45 -21.67 -18.70
C ARG A 582 10.80 -21.66 -19.43
N LYS A 583 10.97 -22.46 -20.48
CA LYS A 583 12.25 -22.56 -21.21
C LYS A 583 12.47 -21.28 -22.03
N GLY A 584 11.44 -20.82 -22.74
CA GLY A 584 11.45 -19.54 -23.43
C GLY A 584 11.72 -18.38 -22.47
N LEU A 585 11.06 -18.36 -21.31
CA LEU A 585 11.27 -17.31 -20.29
C LEU A 585 12.71 -17.29 -19.75
N GLN A 586 13.31 -18.45 -19.48
CA GLN A 586 14.72 -18.56 -19.08
C GLN A 586 15.67 -18.03 -20.17
N GLN A 587 15.44 -18.40 -21.43
CA GLN A 587 16.27 -17.94 -22.55
C GLN A 587 16.16 -16.43 -22.74
N LEU A 588 14.94 -15.88 -22.68
CA LEU A 588 14.70 -14.45 -22.77
C LEU A 588 15.41 -13.70 -21.63
N PHE A 589 15.27 -14.19 -20.40
CA PHE A 589 15.91 -13.58 -19.23
C PHE A 589 17.44 -13.62 -19.30
N SER A 590 18.00 -14.73 -19.81
CA SER A 590 19.44 -14.88 -20.02
C SER A 590 19.98 -13.91 -21.07
N ARG A 591 19.31 -13.78 -22.22
CA ARG A 591 19.67 -12.80 -23.27
C ARG A 591 19.55 -11.37 -22.76
N ALA A 592 18.49 -11.06 -22.04
CA ALA A 592 18.32 -9.76 -21.41
C ALA A 592 19.47 -9.44 -20.45
N SER A 593 19.90 -10.42 -19.63
CA SER A 593 21.03 -10.25 -18.71
C SER A 593 22.35 -9.98 -19.45
N ILE A 594 22.65 -10.72 -20.54
CA ILE A 594 23.84 -10.46 -21.37
C ILE A 594 23.77 -9.06 -21.99
N LEU A 595 22.62 -8.68 -22.55
CA LEU A 595 22.46 -7.40 -23.22
C LEU A 595 22.57 -6.22 -22.24
N SER A 596 22.00 -6.37 -21.04
CA SER A 596 22.15 -5.41 -19.94
C SER A 596 23.61 -5.30 -19.51
N ALA A 597 24.30 -6.42 -19.27
CA ALA A 597 25.71 -6.42 -18.89
C ALA A 597 26.62 -5.81 -19.96
N GLY A 598 26.43 -6.19 -21.22
CA GLY A 598 27.18 -5.66 -22.35
C GLY A 598 26.95 -4.16 -22.54
N GLY A 599 25.69 -3.71 -22.47
CA GLY A 599 25.36 -2.29 -22.53
C GLY A 599 25.92 -1.48 -21.37
N ALA A 600 25.87 -2.02 -20.15
CA ALA A 600 26.44 -1.38 -18.97
C ALA A 600 27.97 -1.28 -19.06
N LEU A 601 28.67 -2.33 -19.49
CA LEU A 601 30.12 -2.29 -19.68
C LEU A 601 30.52 -1.33 -20.79
N ALA A 602 29.80 -1.32 -21.92
CA ALA A 602 30.03 -0.40 -23.01
C ALA A 602 29.86 1.07 -22.59
N MET A 603 28.94 1.37 -21.67
CA MET A 603 28.81 2.71 -21.08
C MET A 603 29.83 2.99 -19.97
N ALA A 604 30.11 2.03 -19.09
CA ALA A 604 30.94 2.22 -17.91
C ALA A 604 32.42 2.41 -18.26
N ILE A 605 32.97 1.65 -19.22
CA ILE A 605 34.40 1.71 -19.59
C ILE A 605 34.83 3.13 -20.00
N PRO A 606 34.21 3.78 -21.01
CA PRO A 606 34.59 5.15 -21.38
C PRO A 606 34.28 6.15 -20.27
N LEU A 607 33.18 5.97 -19.53
CA LEU A 607 32.77 6.90 -18.50
C LEU A 607 33.72 6.89 -17.30
N VAL A 608 34.26 5.75 -16.88
CA VAL A 608 35.25 5.64 -15.79
C VAL A 608 36.55 6.38 -16.13
N VAL A 609 36.95 6.41 -17.40
CA VAL A 609 38.12 7.15 -17.89
C VAL A 609 37.84 8.65 -17.90
N ILE A 610 36.68 9.06 -18.42
CA ILE A 610 36.30 10.46 -18.63
C ILE A 610 35.71 11.11 -17.36
N VAL A 611 35.36 10.35 -16.32
CA VAL A 611 34.66 10.90 -15.15
C VAL A 611 35.43 11.99 -14.42
N ARG A 612 36.76 11.89 -14.31
CA ARG A 612 37.58 12.91 -13.64
C ARG A 612 37.55 14.24 -14.42
N PRO A 613 37.90 14.29 -15.72
CA PRO A 613 37.79 15.52 -16.50
C PRO A 613 36.35 16.03 -16.61
N LEU A 614 35.37 15.12 -16.66
CA LEU A 614 33.95 15.46 -16.66
C LEU A 614 33.54 16.16 -15.37
N MET A 615 33.93 15.62 -14.20
CA MET A 615 33.60 16.24 -12.91
C MET A 615 34.34 17.56 -12.68
N SER A 616 35.60 17.69 -13.11
CA SER A 616 36.31 18.98 -13.03
C SER A 616 35.68 20.06 -13.90
N TRP A 617 35.04 19.70 -15.03
CA TRP A 617 34.32 20.66 -15.87
C TRP A 617 33.10 21.30 -15.17
N PHE A 618 32.55 20.63 -14.16
CA PHE A 618 31.45 21.15 -13.35
C PHE A 618 31.90 22.02 -12.18
N GLY A 619 33.20 22.03 -11.88
CA GLY A 619 33.82 22.82 -10.83
C GLY A 619 34.93 22.05 -10.13
N ASP A 620 35.92 22.78 -9.62
CA ASP A 620 37.10 22.17 -8.98
C ASP A 620 36.74 21.35 -7.74
N ASP A 621 35.73 21.80 -6.98
CA ASP A 621 35.16 21.08 -5.84
C ASP A 621 34.66 19.67 -6.20
N PHE A 622 34.05 19.51 -7.37
CA PHE A 622 33.44 18.24 -7.80
C PHE A 622 34.46 17.21 -8.26
N SER A 623 35.69 17.62 -8.57
CA SER A 623 36.77 16.72 -8.97
C SER A 623 37.08 15.64 -7.91
N THR A 624 36.86 15.98 -6.63
CA THR A 624 37.01 15.08 -5.48
C THR A 624 35.98 13.94 -5.47
N GLY A 625 34.86 14.08 -6.21
CA GLY A 625 33.81 13.09 -6.36
C GLY A 625 34.06 12.00 -7.40
N ALA A 626 35.12 12.12 -8.20
CA ALA A 626 35.47 11.11 -9.21
C ALA A 626 35.56 9.66 -8.65
N PRO A 627 36.24 9.39 -7.50
CA PRO A 627 36.25 8.05 -6.92
C PRO A 627 34.85 7.56 -6.47
N ILE A 628 33.99 8.46 -5.96
CA ILE A 628 32.61 8.14 -5.56
C ILE A 628 31.83 7.64 -6.78
N ALA A 629 31.90 8.37 -7.90
CA ALA A 629 31.23 7.99 -9.14
C ALA A 629 31.73 6.64 -9.68
N ARG A 630 33.05 6.36 -9.62
CA ARG A 630 33.63 5.07 -10.03
C ARG A 630 33.09 3.89 -9.23
N ILE A 631 33.01 4.02 -7.90
CA ILE A 631 32.48 2.98 -7.03
C ILE A 631 31.00 2.72 -7.35
N LEU A 632 30.20 3.78 -7.49
CA LEU A 632 28.78 3.66 -7.83
C LEU A 632 28.58 3.03 -9.21
N MET A 633 29.39 3.40 -10.21
CA MET A 633 29.39 2.76 -11.53
C MET A 633 29.64 1.25 -11.43
N CYS A 634 30.60 0.81 -10.61
CA CYS A 634 30.84 -0.61 -10.37
C CYS A 634 29.60 -1.30 -9.77
N GLY A 635 28.92 -0.65 -8.83
CA GLY A 635 27.64 -1.12 -8.27
C GLY A 635 26.58 -1.33 -9.35
N TYR A 636 26.37 -0.36 -10.25
CA TYR A 636 25.41 -0.50 -11.36
C TYR A 636 25.80 -1.56 -12.39
N VAL A 637 27.11 -1.79 -12.61
CA VAL A 637 27.58 -2.92 -13.44
C VAL A 637 27.20 -4.27 -12.81
N VAL A 638 27.31 -4.40 -11.47
CA VAL A 638 26.84 -5.60 -10.76
C VAL A 638 25.33 -5.81 -10.93
N VAL A 639 24.55 -4.73 -10.84
CA VAL A 639 23.10 -4.77 -11.14
C VAL A 639 22.86 -5.23 -12.59
N ALA A 640 23.64 -4.74 -13.55
CA ALA A 640 23.49 -5.09 -14.95
C ALA A 640 23.82 -6.57 -15.24
N PHE A 641 24.80 -7.16 -14.56
CA PHE A 641 25.07 -8.60 -14.64
C PHE A 641 23.91 -9.45 -14.15
N CYS A 642 23.13 -8.95 -13.20
CA CYS A 642 21.96 -9.63 -12.65
C CYS A 642 20.76 -9.62 -13.61
N GLY A 643 20.72 -8.68 -14.56
CA GLY A 643 19.64 -8.50 -15.52
C GLY A 643 18.38 -7.84 -14.94
N PRO A 644 17.27 -7.75 -15.70
CA PRO A 644 16.04 -7.07 -15.29
C PRO A 644 15.19 -7.93 -14.31
N GLN A 645 15.76 -8.26 -13.15
CA GLN A 645 15.15 -9.14 -12.13
C GLN A 645 13.85 -8.60 -11.55
N LEU A 646 13.81 -7.30 -11.25
CA LEU A 646 12.62 -6.63 -10.74
C LEU A 646 11.45 -6.76 -11.73
N ASN A 647 11.72 -6.59 -13.03
CA ASN A 647 10.71 -6.73 -14.08
C ASN A 647 10.25 -8.19 -14.20
N LEU A 648 11.14 -9.16 -14.05
CA LEU A 648 10.76 -10.58 -14.09
C LEU A 648 9.83 -10.95 -12.92
N LEU A 649 10.15 -10.51 -11.69
CA LEU A 649 9.33 -10.80 -10.52
C LEU A 649 7.96 -10.12 -10.60
N THR A 650 7.90 -8.87 -11.07
CA THR A 650 6.63 -8.15 -11.22
C THR A 650 5.75 -8.75 -12.33
N MET A 651 6.31 -9.06 -13.50
CA MET A 651 5.55 -9.64 -14.63
C MET A 651 5.10 -11.09 -14.41
N THR A 652 5.71 -11.80 -13.46
CA THR A 652 5.32 -13.17 -13.06
C THR A 652 4.39 -13.21 -11.84
N GLY A 653 3.87 -12.05 -11.40
CA GLY A 653 2.95 -11.97 -10.27
C GLY A 653 3.60 -12.13 -8.89
N ASN A 654 4.93 -12.12 -8.81
CA ASN A 654 5.71 -12.26 -7.57
C ASN A 654 6.06 -10.89 -6.96
N GLU A 655 5.12 -9.94 -7.00
CA GLU A 655 5.35 -8.55 -6.57
C GLU A 655 5.81 -8.50 -5.09
N TRP A 656 5.19 -9.27 -4.20
CA TRP A 656 5.59 -9.29 -2.79
C TRP A 656 7.03 -9.77 -2.57
N ALA A 657 7.53 -10.71 -3.38
CA ALA A 657 8.92 -11.17 -3.28
C ALA A 657 9.89 -10.05 -3.66
N ALA A 658 9.58 -9.30 -4.72
CA ALA A 658 10.36 -8.13 -5.11
C ALA A 658 10.29 -7.03 -4.04
N ALA A 659 9.11 -6.73 -3.52
CA ALA A 659 8.91 -5.77 -2.43
C ALA A 659 9.74 -6.10 -1.18
N VAL A 660 9.76 -7.37 -0.74
CA VAL A 660 10.59 -7.82 0.39
C VAL A 660 12.09 -7.67 0.09
N ALA A 661 12.53 -8.01 -1.13
CA ALA A 661 13.92 -7.82 -1.53
C ALA A 661 14.33 -6.33 -1.49
N MET A 662 13.43 -5.43 -1.92
CA MET A 662 13.64 -3.99 -1.85
C MET A 662 13.68 -3.46 -0.41
N ILE A 663 12.86 -4.00 0.52
CA ILE A 663 12.94 -3.62 1.95
C ILE A 663 14.32 -3.98 2.50
N ILE A 664 14.79 -5.19 2.22
CA ILE A 664 16.11 -5.65 2.67
C ILE A 664 17.21 -4.77 2.05
N GLY A 665 17.08 -4.44 0.77
CA GLY A 665 17.96 -3.50 0.06
C GLY A 665 17.99 -2.10 0.67
N ALA A 666 16.83 -1.54 0.98
CA ALA A 666 16.70 -0.23 1.60
C ALA A 666 17.31 -0.20 3.01
N ALA A 667 17.06 -1.24 3.82
CA ALA A 667 17.66 -1.37 5.14
C ALA A 667 19.19 -1.50 5.05
N ALA A 668 19.68 -2.36 4.17
CA ALA A 668 21.12 -2.51 3.90
C ALA A 668 21.74 -1.21 3.37
N GLY A 669 21.01 -0.45 2.55
CA GLY A 669 21.45 0.85 2.02
C GLY A 669 21.57 1.91 3.10
N VAL A 670 20.58 2.06 3.97
CA VAL A 670 20.64 3.02 5.07
C VAL A 670 21.75 2.67 6.04
N LEU A 671 21.83 1.39 6.47
CA LEU A 671 22.87 0.93 7.40
C LEU A 671 24.25 1.02 6.77
N GLY A 672 24.41 0.58 5.53
CA GLY A 672 25.67 0.63 4.79
C GLY A 672 26.14 2.05 4.55
N CYS A 673 25.24 2.98 4.20
CA CYS A 673 25.58 4.39 4.08
C CYS A 673 25.96 5.00 5.44
N ALA A 674 25.20 4.75 6.50
CA ALA A 674 25.48 5.30 7.83
C ALA A 674 26.85 4.83 8.37
N VAL A 675 27.11 3.52 8.34
CA VAL A 675 28.40 2.94 8.75
C VAL A 675 29.53 3.39 7.82
N GLY A 676 29.27 3.46 6.51
CA GLY A 676 30.24 3.92 5.53
C GLY A 676 30.68 5.36 5.75
N ILE A 677 29.74 6.25 6.11
CA ILE A 677 30.04 7.66 6.42
C ILE A 677 30.95 7.77 7.64
N GLU A 678 30.71 6.98 8.68
CA GLU A 678 31.55 7.00 9.88
C GLU A 678 32.99 6.50 9.62
N LEU A 679 33.17 5.53 8.74
CA LEU A 679 34.48 4.93 8.45
C LEU A 679 35.32 5.71 7.42
N TYR A 680 34.70 6.14 6.31
CA TYR A 680 35.40 6.71 5.15
C TYR A 680 34.67 7.94 4.57
N GLY A 681 33.72 8.52 5.30
CA GLY A 681 32.97 9.69 4.84
C GLY A 681 32.16 9.43 3.57
N PRO A 682 32.14 10.38 2.61
CA PRO A 682 31.31 10.27 1.39
C PRO A 682 31.68 9.08 0.49
N LEU A 683 32.95 8.64 0.54
CA LEU A 683 33.43 7.48 -0.21
C LEU A 683 32.88 6.18 0.39
N GLY A 684 32.80 6.08 1.71
CA GLY A 684 32.17 4.96 2.39
C GLY A 684 30.67 4.89 2.15
N ALA A 685 29.97 6.03 2.03
CA ALA A 685 28.57 6.07 1.61
C ALA A 685 28.37 5.42 0.21
N ALA A 686 29.32 5.64 -0.70
CA ALA A 686 29.29 5.07 -2.05
C ALA A 686 29.44 3.55 -2.04
N VAL A 687 30.37 3.04 -1.22
CA VAL A 687 30.57 1.61 -1.00
C VAL A 687 29.32 1.00 -0.36
N GLY A 688 28.75 1.65 0.66
CA GLY A 688 27.51 1.22 1.32
C GLY A 688 26.34 1.10 0.35
N LEU A 689 26.13 2.10 -0.51
CA LEU A 689 25.09 2.07 -1.53
C LEU A 689 25.35 0.99 -2.59
N ALA A 690 26.60 0.84 -3.06
CA ALA A 690 26.95 -0.21 -4.03
C ALA A 690 26.75 -1.62 -3.46
N LEU A 691 27.10 -1.84 -2.19
CA LEU A 691 26.86 -3.11 -1.50
C LEU A 691 25.36 -3.37 -1.32
N ALA A 692 24.56 -2.36 -0.97
CA ALA A 692 23.11 -2.50 -0.90
C ALA A 692 22.50 -2.86 -2.25
N LEU A 693 23.00 -2.25 -3.34
CA LEU A 693 22.64 -2.59 -4.71
C LEU A 693 23.07 -4.01 -5.13
N ALA A 694 24.10 -4.59 -4.49
CA ALA A 694 24.42 -6.00 -4.68
C ALA A 694 23.47 -6.89 -3.85
N VAL A 695 23.25 -6.57 -2.57
CA VAL A 695 22.43 -7.35 -1.64
C VAL A 695 21.00 -7.54 -2.16
N TRP A 696 20.31 -6.47 -2.59
CA TRP A 696 18.93 -6.60 -3.05
C TRP A 696 18.80 -7.43 -4.36
N ASN A 697 19.79 -7.37 -5.26
CA ASN A 697 19.83 -8.20 -6.48
C ASN A 697 20.13 -9.66 -6.15
N VAL A 698 21.01 -9.93 -5.19
CA VAL A 698 21.25 -11.30 -4.71
C VAL A 698 19.98 -11.89 -4.09
N VAL A 699 19.27 -11.13 -3.27
CA VAL A 699 18.00 -11.55 -2.67
C VAL A 699 16.94 -11.82 -3.75
N MET A 700 16.81 -10.93 -4.75
CA MET A 700 15.92 -11.16 -5.89
C MET A 700 16.30 -12.41 -6.69
N ALA A 701 17.59 -12.65 -6.95
CA ALA A 701 18.06 -13.86 -7.61
C ALA A 701 17.70 -15.14 -6.84
N ILE A 702 17.83 -15.12 -5.50
CA ILE A 702 17.42 -16.24 -4.63
C ILE A 702 15.91 -16.49 -4.75
N PHE A 703 15.10 -15.43 -4.73
CA PHE A 703 13.64 -15.57 -4.89
C PHE A 703 13.27 -16.11 -6.27
N ILE A 704 13.89 -15.62 -7.34
CA ILE A 704 13.69 -16.11 -8.71
C ILE A 704 14.03 -17.61 -8.78
N SER A 705 15.16 -18.03 -8.21
CA SER A 705 15.56 -19.44 -8.19
C SER A 705 14.57 -20.30 -7.41
N LYS A 706 14.13 -19.87 -6.22
CA LYS A 706 13.22 -20.66 -5.37
C LYS A 706 11.78 -20.72 -5.88
N ARG A 707 11.25 -19.60 -6.41
CA ARG A 707 9.83 -19.49 -6.82
C ARG A 707 9.61 -19.87 -8.27
N LEU A 708 10.47 -19.39 -9.17
CA LEU A 708 10.32 -19.58 -10.61
C LEU A 708 11.13 -20.78 -11.12
N LYS A 709 12.05 -21.33 -10.32
CA LYS A 709 13.00 -22.39 -10.72
C LYS A 709 13.83 -21.99 -11.95
N ILE A 710 14.06 -20.69 -12.09
CA ILE A 710 14.87 -20.07 -13.15
C ILE A 710 16.27 -19.84 -12.61
N MET A 711 17.30 -20.22 -13.37
CA MET A 711 18.69 -19.97 -12.99
C MET A 711 19.04 -18.49 -13.22
N PRO A 712 19.97 -17.91 -12.43
CA PRO A 712 20.45 -16.55 -12.66
C PRO A 712 20.91 -16.38 -14.11
N GLY A 713 20.41 -15.34 -14.78
CA GLY A 713 20.42 -15.24 -16.24
C GLY A 713 21.83 -15.31 -16.86
N LEU A 714 22.83 -14.73 -16.20
CA LEU A 714 24.22 -14.74 -16.65
C LEU A 714 24.91 -16.10 -16.47
N LEU A 715 24.62 -16.81 -15.38
CA LEU A 715 25.16 -18.16 -15.14
C LEU A 715 24.63 -19.14 -16.19
N PHE A 716 23.34 -19.07 -16.50
CA PHE A 716 22.74 -19.88 -17.56
C PHE A 716 23.29 -19.51 -18.95
N ALA A 717 23.50 -18.23 -19.22
CA ALA A 717 24.12 -17.75 -20.45
C ALA A 717 25.51 -18.37 -20.66
N LEU A 718 26.37 -18.29 -19.64
CA LEU A 718 27.73 -18.81 -19.68
C LEU A 718 27.76 -20.33 -19.81
N ILE A 719 26.87 -21.04 -19.13
CA ILE A 719 26.73 -22.50 -19.24
C ILE A 719 26.25 -22.88 -20.65
N SER A 720 25.25 -22.19 -21.20
CA SER A 720 24.70 -22.48 -22.53
C SER A 720 25.68 -22.18 -23.68
N LEU A 721 26.53 -21.17 -23.52
CA LEU A 721 27.67 -20.89 -24.41
C LEU A 721 28.73 -22.00 -24.35
N LYS A 722 28.98 -22.55 -23.16
CA LYS A 722 29.97 -23.62 -22.93
C LYS A 722 29.47 -25.00 -23.39
N THR A 723 28.16 -25.25 -23.38
CA THR A 723 27.58 -26.54 -23.80
C THR A 723 27.28 -26.66 -25.30
N GLY A 724 27.68 -25.69 -26.14
CA GLY A 724 27.61 -25.82 -27.60
C GLY A 724 26.19 -25.93 -28.18
N THR A 725 25.13 -25.72 -27.39
CA THR A 725 23.74 -25.69 -27.86
C THR A 725 23.39 -24.33 -28.45
N VAL A 726 24.17 -23.88 -29.43
CA VAL A 726 23.77 -22.76 -30.29
C VAL A 726 22.77 -23.32 -31.29
N ASN A 727 21.50 -23.38 -30.90
CA ASN A 727 20.45 -23.68 -31.86
C ASN A 727 20.43 -22.52 -32.87
N ARG A 728 20.62 -22.85 -34.15
CA ARG A 728 20.77 -21.96 -35.32
C ARG A 728 19.61 -20.96 -35.51
N GLN A 729 18.53 -21.10 -34.74
CA GLN A 729 17.39 -20.17 -34.68
C GLN A 729 17.70 -18.82 -34.02
N LEU A 730 18.80 -18.67 -33.28
CA LEU A 730 19.16 -17.39 -32.62
C LEU A 730 19.47 -16.24 -33.59
N ARG A 731 19.78 -16.54 -34.85
CA ARG A 731 20.15 -15.53 -35.86
C ARG A 731 18.94 -14.95 -36.61
N TYR A 732 17.77 -15.58 -36.52
CA TYR A 732 16.60 -15.22 -37.34
C TYR A 732 15.62 -14.24 -36.68
N TRP A 733 15.76 -13.93 -35.38
CA TRP A 733 14.88 -12.98 -34.68
C TRP A 733 15.42 -11.55 -34.58
N PHE A 734 16.59 -11.27 -35.16
CA PHE A 734 17.20 -9.93 -35.17
C PHE A 734 16.80 -9.07 -36.37
N LEU A 735 15.98 -9.57 -37.29
CA LEU A 735 15.67 -8.92 -38.57
C LEU A 735 14.16 -8.88 -38.94
N HIS A 736 13.25 -9.03 -37.98
CA HIS A 736 11.81 -8.84 -38.26
C HIS A 736 11.07 -8.05 -37.18
#